data_AF-A0A3B4EU55-F1
#
_entry.id   AF-A0A3B4EU55-F1
#
_cell.length_a   1.000
_cell.length_b   1.000
_cell.length_c   1.000
_cell.angle_alpha   90.00
_cell.angle_beta   90.00
_cell.angle_gamma   90.00
#
_symmetry.space_group_name_H-M   'P 1'
#
loop_
_entity.id
_entity.type
_entity.pdbx_description
1 polymer ?
#
loop_
_entity_poly.entity_id
_entity_poly.type
_entity_poly.pdbx_seq_one_letter_code
_entity_poly.pdbx_strand_id
1 'polypeptide(L)'
;FAVKILNSNLLTRKKMPFILAEKGDLALLENLVKKSPEVLSEKDECGASPLHHAAAGGHITLIQFISTVTDAQVLNSCDEQGNVPLHWAVERNKAESCKALLDLGANPNILNTALLSPLHLAVSHGHSNLVGVLLSYSSTDCNLKGDLGNTPLMLACSLNNCEALSMLLKHGAKLCQQNKLGHFAMHAAAFAGAKKAMEVILKAGEELGHSAVCHMNYLDKTKSSPLHLAVRGGNIETIRLCIATGAKVDQQQNDRSTPLHLACTQGALEVIKLMLSSVERVEDIINLTDGACQTPLHRATIFDHTELAEYLISLGADINSTDCKGNSPLLLATSCGAWKTVALLLSKGELKDKCGCNFLHLAILQPKGLKNLPEEVLQLNSVKALLSCEDNDGCTPLHYACRLGIHDSVKNMLGLSGQLGLACKSKDKKSALHFAAQYGRINTCHRLLESITDSRLLNEGDERGLTPLHLASKEGHTKVVQLLLRKGALFHSDYKGWTCLHHAASEGYTQTMDILLAANLKLLDKTDEDGNSALHIAARGGHVAAVRLLLARGAEIILNKNHTSFLHEAFGYSRVCNLIIFSCRCAEAVSLFNPESSQRCPILDMIEFLPETYKIEYDFKWLQAPIEVKGQIYNGNKVQPLAALNAMVQYNRIELLNHPVCKKYLAMKWVAYGSIAHVLNMFLYLLGLLPLTHLIVTLRPSVNTSDTGEHNIIMVPVSFTEQRVSLSFCMVMVLVMNIYSIGKEVVQISQQRWKYFTDYSNQSDWISAIFSILFVVPLMINAEGSLHWQAGAIAVLNSWVGFLLYLQRFEGVGIYVVMFGEIMKTLVRIVLLFFYLMLAFSLAFHALMLNQFNSVPLSVVQTFVMMVGELNYQNNFLDEYLNHRLPFGILTYFIFVVFVLFMPILLVNLMIGLAVGDIAEVQRNAALKRIAMQIDLHTALEDKLPLWFMKRVDKNSITIYPNHRCSRKFFYGEEETNEVWNHLQAKSKACTLIENELKKQKTRMKEMSCLLEKQHCLVKLIIQKMEIASEADEYDGPVNVRGSMWPALGQAKPSRETTSRWVPLMKAIEARRK
;
A
#
# COMPACT_ATOMS: atom_id res chain seq x y z
N PHE A 1 10.55 68.74 15.70
CA PHE A 1 11.89 69.11 15.18
C PHE A 1 13.03 68.95 16.19
N ALA A 2 12.81 68.97 17.52
CA ALA A 2 13.86 68.80 18.53
C ALA A 2 14.31 67.33 18.81
N VAL A 3 13.50 66.33 18.48
CA VAL A 3 13.85 64.90 18.72
C VAL A 3 14.78 64.33 17.62
N LYS A 4 14.83 64.95 16.44
CA LYS A 4 15.74 64.53 15.34
C LYS A 4 17.20 64.98 15.55
N ILE A 5 17.45 66.02 16.35
CA ILE A 5 18.78 66.58 16.59
C ILE A 5 19.51 65.91 17.77
N LEU A 6 18.77 65.37 18.74
CA LEU A 6 19.35 64.58 19.84
C LEU A 6 19.82 63.20 19.38
N ASN A 7 19.12 62.55 18.44
CA ASN A 7 19.57 61.28 17.85
C ASN A 7 20.78 61.44 16.91
N SER A 8 20.94 62.58 16.23
CA SER A 8 22.13 62.82 15.39
C SER A 8 23.40 63.06 16.22
N ASN A 9 23.28 63.61 17.43
CA ASN A 9 24.44 63.86 18.32
C ASN A 9 24.94 62.61 19.07
N LEU A 10 24.07 61.60 19.26
CA LEU A 10 24.47 60.30 19.80
C LEU A 10 25.17 59.42 18.74
N LEU A 11 24.73 59.51 17.47
CA LEU A 11 25.40 58.85 16.35
C LEU A 11 26.78 59.44 16.03
N THR A 12 26.97 60.75 16.16
CA THR A 12 28.28 61.38 15.94
C THR A 12 29.26 61.03 17.05
N ARG A 13 28.85 60.95 18.33
CA ARG A 13 29.75 60.54 19.42
C ARG A 13 30.30 59.12 19.28
N LYS A 14 29.48 58.15 18.85
CA LYS A 14 29.94 56.77 18.62
C LYS A 14 30.85 56.61 17.40
N LYS A 15 30.76 57.50 16.39
CA LYS A 15 31.61 57.43 15.18
C LYS A 15 32.92 58.24 15.27
N MET A 16 33.06 59.13 16.25
CA MET A 16 34.25 59.98 16.43
C MET A 16 35.58 59.22 16.52
N PRO A 17 35.77 58.15 17.33
CA PRO A 17 37.06 57.49 17.46
C PRO A 17 37.53 56.83 16.15
N PHE A 18 36.60 56.28 15.36
CA PHE A 18 36.92 55.68 14.06
C PHE A 18 37.32 56.73 13.01
N ILE A 19 36.62 57.87 12.96
CA ILE A 19 36.95 58.99 12.06
C ILE A 19 38.31 59.60 12.41
N LEU A 20 38.62 59.72 13.71
CA LEU A 20 39.93 60.21 14.17
C LEU A 20 41.05 59.22 13.85
N ALA A 21 40.78 57.91 13.96
CA ALA A 21 41.73 56.88 13.60
C ALA A 21 42.00 56.82 12.09
N GLU A 22 40.99 57.03 11.26
CA GLU A 22 41.13 57.12 9.80
C GLU A 22 41.93 58.38 9.38
N LYS A 23 41.71 59.51 10.06
CA LYS A 23 42.41 60.79 9.78
C LYS A 23 43.83 60.87 10.36
N GLY A 24 44.17 60.10 11.39
CA GLY A 24 45.50 60.04 11.97
C GLY A 24 45.79 61.08 13.07
N ASP A 25 44.76 61.69 13.68
CA ASP A 25 44.92 62.73 14.70
C ASP A 25 45.27 62.12 16.09
N LEU A 26 46.56 61.85 16.29
CA LEU A 26 47.12 61.25 17.53
C LEU A 26 46.76 62.06 18.79
N ALA A 27 46.95 63.38 18.78
CA ALA A 27 46.78 64.24 19.97
C ALA A 27 45.32 64.30 20.48
N LEU A 28 44.34 64.18 19.58
CA LEU A 28 42.92 64.17 19.94
C LEU A 28 42.47 62.78 20.40
N LEU A 29 43.01 61.72 19.79
CA LEU A 29 42.75 60.34 20.23
C LEU A 29 43.39 60.06 21.59
N GLU A 30 44.63 60.50 21.84
CA GLU A 30 45.29 60.40 23.15
C GLU A 30 44.49 61.08 24.27
N ASN A 31 43.96 62.28 24.00
CA ASN A 31 43.13 63.00 24.96
C ASN A 31 41.77 62.33 25.21
N LEU A 32 41.21 61.64 24.21
CA LEU A 32 39.99 60.84 24.35
C LEU A 32 40.26 59.54 25.13
N VAL A 33 41.37 58.86 24.85
CA VAL A 33 41.78 57.62 25.54
C VAL A 33 42.11 57.89 27.02
N LYS A 34 42.75 59.01 27.35
CA LYS A 34 42.99 59.44 28.74
C LYS A 34 41.69 59.72 29.52
N LYS A 35 40.62 60.13 28.83
CA LYS A 35 39.31 60.41 29.45
C LYS A 35 38.42 59.17 29.54
N SER A 36 38.56 58.24 28.60
CA SER A 36 37.77 57.00 28.52
C SER A 36 38.56 55.93 27.76
N PRO A 37 39.21 54.97 28.44
CA PRO A 37 40.00 53.92 27.78
C PRO A 37 39.15 52.89 27.04
N GLU A 38 37.85 52.78 27.37
CA GLU A 38 36.89 51.87 26.74
C GLU A 38 36.67 52.16 25.24
N VAL A 39 36.99 53.37 24.78
CA VAL A 39 36.82 53.85 23.40
C VAL A 39 37.64 53.04 22.38
N LEU A 40 38.77 52.43 22.80
CA LEU A 40 39.59 51.59 21.92
C LEU A 40 39.03 50.17 21.75
N SER A 41 38.11 49.76 22.63
CA SER A 41 37.42 48.46 22.58
C SER A 41 36.06 48.52 21.87
N GLU A 42 35.56 49.72 21.57
CA GLU A 42 34.33 49.91 20.80
C GLU A 42 34.50 49.44 19.35
N LYS A 43 33.47 48.76 18.83
CA LYS A 43 33.40 48.30 17.45
C LYS A 43 32.40 49.13 16.66
N ASP A 44 32.70 49.39 15.39
CA ASP A 44 31.80 50.11 14.48
C ASP A 44 30.63 49.22 14.00
N GLU A 45 29.80 49.77 13.11
CA GLU A 45 28.64 49.07 12.53
C GLU A 45 29.03 47.83 11.69
N CYS A 46 30.32 47.65 11.37
CA CYS A 46 30.87 46.50 10.65
C CYS A 46 31.72 45.61 11.58
N GLY A 47 31.71 45.85 12.89
CA GLY A 47 32.47 45.09 13.87
C GLY A 47 33.97 45.42 13.91
N ALA A 48 34.43 46.45 13.19
CA ALA A 48 35.83 46.84 13.09
C ALA A 48 36.25 47.75 14.26
N SER A 49 37.48 47.56 14.74
CA SER A 49 38.08 48.36 15.81
C SER A 49 38.78 49.62 15.27
N PRO A 50 39.07 50.63 16.09
CA PRO A 50 39.82 51.82 15.67
C PRO A 50 41.19 51.48 15.06
N LEU A 51 41.78 50.34 15.43
CA LEU A 51 43.01 49.82 14.85
C LEU A 51 42.86 49.45 13.36
N HIS A 52 41.71 48.95 12.92
CA HIS A 52 41.44 48.65 11.50
C HIS A 52 41.47 49.92 10.65
N HIS A 53 40.86 51.00 11.15
CA HIS A 53 40.84 52.31 10.49
C HIS A 53 42.23 52.97 10.48
N ALA A 54 42.99 52.85 11.57
CA ALA A 54 44.38 53.31 11.63
C ALA A 54 45.30 52.55 10.64
N ALA A 55 45.11 51.23 10.53
CA ALA A 55 45.84 50.36 9.60
C ALA A 55 45.52 50.69 8.13
N ALA A 56 44.24 50.94 7.80
CA ALA A 56 43.82 51.40 6.48
C ALA A 56 44.34 52.81 6.14
N GLY A 57 44.41 53.70 7.14
CA GLY A 57 44.86 55.08 7.00
C GLY A 57 46.37 55.24 6.76
N GLY A 58 47.18 54.27 7.19
CA GLY A 58 48.64 54.34 7.05
C GLY A 58 49.39 54.93 8.26
N HIS A 59 48.72 55.09 9.41
CA HIS A 59 49.22 55.92 10.52
C HIS A 59 50.02 55.12 11.55
N ILE A 60 51.34 55.03 11.34
CA ILE A 60 52.26 54.17 12.12
C ILE A 60 52.29 54.53 13.62
N THR A 61 52.42 55.82 13.93
CA THR A 61 52.49 56.32 15.31
C THR A 61 51.21 56.00 16.08
N LEU A 62 50.07 56.03 15.39
CA LEU A 62 48.77 55.69 15.94
C LEU A 62 48.63 54.18 16.20
N ILE A 63 49.10 53.33 15.27
CA ILE A 63 49.12 51.87 15.42
C ILE A 63 49.99 51.46 16.63
N GLN A 64 51.18 52.06 16.75
CA GLN A 64 52.07 51.83 17.90
C GLN A 64 51.45 52.31 19.21
N PHE A 65 50.83 53.48 19.22
CA PHE A 65 50.14 54.01 20.41
C PHE A 65 48.95 53.14 20.84
N ILE A 66 48.10 52.70 19.91
CA ILE A 66 46.98 51.81 20.23
C ILE A 66 47.50 50.48 20.80
N SER A 67 48.59 49.94 20.26
CA SER A 67 49.21 48.69 20.72
C SER A 67 49.94 48.79 22.06
N THR A 68 50.39 49.97 22.50
CA THR A 68 51.00 50.15 23.83
C THR A 68 49.96 50.27 24.94
N VAL A 69 48.74 50.71 24.59
CA VAL A 69 47.64 50.94 25.52
C VAL A 69 46.71 49.73 25.65
N THR A 70 46.70 48.82 24.67
CA THR A 70 45.79 47.66 24.62
C THR A 70 46.52 46.31 24.60
N ASP A 71 45.82 45.23 24.98
CA ASP A 71 46.39 43.88 25.00
C ASP A 71 46.77 43.38 23.59
N ALA A 72 47.80 42.53 23.51
CA ALA A 72 48.30 41.94 22.26
C ALA A 72 47.24 41.17 21.45
N GLN A 73 46.11 40.79 22.07
CA GLN A 73 44.98 40.14 21.40
C GLN A 73 44.25 41.08 20.41
N VAL A 74 44.34 42.41 20.60
CA VAL A 74 43.66 43.41 19.74
C VAL A 74 44.25 43.45 18.32
N LEU A 75 45.53 43.12 18.15
CA LEU A 75 46.21 43.04 16.85
C LEU A 75 45.58 42.02 15.89
N ASN A 76 44.93 40.98 16.43
CA ASN A 76 44.26 39.93 15.69
C ASN A 76 42.73 40.00 15.83
N SER A 77 42.19 41.14 16.25
CA SER A 77 40.75 41.35 16.34
C SER A 77 40.12 41.30 14.95
N CYS A 78 39.01 40.56 14.80
CA CYS A 78 38.31 40.46 13.51
C CYS A 78 37.08 41.39 13.45
N ASP A 79 36.85 41.94 12.26
CA ASP A 79 35.57 42.55 11.84
C ASP A 79 34.49 41.49 11.55
N GLU A 80 33.28 41.91 11.18
CA GLU A 80 32.17 40.99 10.85
C GLU A 80 32.46 40.08 9.65
N GLN A 81 33.36 40.50 8.76
CA GLN A 81 33.82 39.72 7.61
C GLN A 81 35.06 38.86 7.93
N GLY A 82 35.49 38.81 9.19
CA GLY A 82 36.62 38.03 9.64
C GLY A 82 37.99 38.63 9.27
N ASN A 83 38.04 39.85 8.75
CA ASN A 83 39.28 40.53 8.42
C ASN A 83 39.94 41.07 9.70
N VAL A 84 41.26 40.87 9.81
CA VAL A 84 42.10 41.53 10.82
C VAL A 84 42.64 42.87 10.32
N PRO A 85 43.19 43.76 11.17
CA PRO A 85 43.75 45.04 10.74
C PRO A 85 44.79 44.93 9.62
N LEU A 86 45.52 43.80 9.58
CA LEU A 86 46.47 43.49 8.51
C LEU A 86 45.79 43.30 7.14
N HIS A 87 44.58 42.74 7.08
CA HIS A 87 43.80 42.63 5.83
C HIS A 87 43.42 44.01 5.29
N TRP A 88 42.99 44.93 6.17
CA TRP A 88 42.64 46.32 5.81
C TRP A 88 43.85 47.11 5.31
N ALA A 89 45.03 46.92 5.94
CA ALA A 89 46.28 47.52 5.48
C ALA A 89 46.69 47.00 4.10
N VAL A 90 46.52 45.70 3.84
CA VAL A 90 46.78 45.09 2.52
C VAL A 90 45.79 45.59 1.46
N GLU A 91 44.49 45.64 1.77
CA GLU A 91 43.44 46.11 0.88
C GLU A 91 43.67 47.56 0.42
N ARG A 92 44.17 48.42 1.31
CA ARG A 92 44.51 49.82 1.02
C ARG A 92 45.95 50.03 0.52
N ASN A 93 46.68 48.95 0.23
CA ASN A 93 48.06 48.94 -0.26
C ASN A 93 49.06 49.72 0.65
N LYS A 94 48.95 49.57 1.97
CA LYS A 94 49.78 50.28 2.97
C LYS A 94 50.92 49.41 3.50
N ALA A 95 52.06 49.42 2.81
CA ALA A 95 53.23 48.60 3.16
C ALA A 95 53.82 48.90 4.54
N GLU A 96 53.94 50.17 4.91
CA GLU A 96 54.54 50.56 6.20
C GLU A 96 53.64 50.20 7.39
N SER A 97 52.31 50.28 7.23
CA SER A 97 51.38 49.77 8.25
C SER A 97 51.44 48.25 8.38
N CYS A 98 51.63 47.51 7.27
CA CYS A 98 51.83 46.06 7.33
C CYS A 98 53.11 45.71 8.09
N LYS A 99 54.23 46.38 7.82
CA LYS A 99 55.48 46.20 8.57
C LYS A 99 55.29 46.49 10.05
N ALA A 100 54.71 47.65 10.38
CA ALA A 100 54.48 48.05 11.76
C ALA A 100 53.60 47.04 12.52
N LEU A 101 52.54 46.51 11.89
CA LEU A 101 51.69 45.48 12.50
C LEU A 101 52.41 44.14 12.68
N LEU A 102 53.26 43.74 11.72
CA LEU A 102 54.03 42.50 11.80
C LEU A 102 55.17 42.58 12.83
N ASP A 103 55.86 43.71 12.92
CA ASP A 103 56.88 43.99 13.93
C ASP A 103 56.29 43.95 15.35
N LEU A 104 55.02 44.34 15.51
CA LEU A 104 54.25 44.25 16.75
C LEU A 104 53.68 42.85 17.03
N GLY A 105 53.88 41.88 16.13
CA GLY A 105 53.48 40.47 16.33
C GLY A 105 52.08 40.09 15.82
N ALA A 106 51.50 40.84 14.88
CA ALA A 106 50.26 40.44 14.22
C ALA A 106 50.42 39.11 13.44
N ASN A 107 49.43 38.23 13.48
CA ASN A 107 49.50 36.93 12.80
C ASN A 107 49.05 37.04 11.33
N PRO A 108 49.94 36.83 10.34
CA PRO A 108 49.62 36.94 8.91
C PRO A 108 48.84 35.74 8.34
N ASN A 109 48.60 34.69 9.12
CA ASN A 109 47.98 33.45 8.63
C ASN A 109 46.48 33.34 8.93
N ILE A 110 45.88 34.39 9.50
CA ILE A 110 44.44 34.41 9.79
C ILE A 110 43.68 34.54 8.47
N LEU A 111 42.66 33.70 8.29
CA LEU A 111 41.79 33.72 7.12
C LEU A 111 40.51 34.49 7.44
N ASN A 112 40.10 35.36 6.52
CA ASN A 112 38.79 36.01 6.60
C ASN A 112 37.65 35.05 6.23
N THR A 113 36.40 35.54 6.24
CA THR A 113 35.21 34.74 5.89
C THR A 113 35.24 34.19 4.45
N ALA A 114 35.97 34.84 3.54
CA ALA A 114 36.22 34.36 2.18
C ALA A 114 37.37 33.34 2.09
N LEU A 115 37.91 32.89 3.24
CA LEU A 115 39.06 32.01 3.36
C LEU A 115 40.32 32.56 2.66
N LEU A 116 40.51 33.88 2.69
CA LEU A 116 41.71 34.55 2.17
C LEU A 116 42.54 35.06 3.33
N SER A 117 43.85 34.82 3.29
CA SER A 117 44.80 35.49 4.18
C SER A 117 45.24 36.84 3.60
N PRO A 118 45.88 37.72 4.38
CA PRO A 118 46.50 38.94 3.88
C PRO A 118 47.43 38.69 2.68
N LEU A 119 48.15 37.57 2.66
CA LEU A 119 48.98 37.17 1.51
C LEU A 119 48.13 36.83 0.27
N HIS A 120 47.02 36.10 0.43
CA HIS A 120 46.11 35.83 -0.68
C HIS A 120 45.48 37.12 -1.22
N LEU A 121 45.09 38.06 -0.34
CA LEU A 121 44.55 39.36 -0.74
C LEU A 121 45.58 40.20 -1.51
N ALA A 122 46.83 40.27 -1.02
CA ALA A 122 47.90 40.99 -1.69
C ALA A 122 48.16 40.45 -3.10
N VAL A 123 48.13 39.13 -3.28
CA VAL A 123 48.22 38.49 -4.61
C VAL A 123 46.99 38.81 -5.46
N SER A 124 45.79 38.74 -4.88
CA SER A 124 44.53 38.98 -5.60
C SER A 124 44.38 40.40 -6.16
N HIS A 125 44.92 41.39 -5.45
CA HIS A 125 44.93 42.80 -5.87
C HIS A 125 46.18 43.18 -6.67
N GLY A 126 47.09 42.23 -6.91
CA GLY A 126 48.30 42.46 -7.70
C GLY A 126 49.34 43.34 -7.01
N HIS A 127 49.35 43.41 -5.68
CA HIS A 127 50.28 44.23 -4.91
C HIS A 127 51.63 43.53 -4.72
N SER A 128 52.45 43.47 -5.77
CA SER A 128 53.76 42.78 -5.77
C SER A 128 54.68 43.21 -4.61
N ASN A 129 54.72 44.51 -4.30
CA ASN A 129 55.55 45.04 -3.22
C ASN A 129 55.10 44.54 -1.84
N LEU A 130 53.79 44.44 -1.61
CA LEU A 130 53.24 43.90 -0.36
C LEU A 130 53.49 42.40 -0.23
N VAL A 131 53.40 41.65 -1.33
CA VAL A 131 53.75 40.21 -1.33
C VAL A 131 55.20 40.03 -0.87
N GLY A 132 56.14 40.86 -1.35
CA GLY A 132 57.53 40.85 -0.87
C GLY A 132 57.67 41.17 0.61
N VAL A 133 56.97 42.20 1.11
CA VAL A 133 56.97 42.60 2.53
C VAL A 133 56.37 41.53 3.43
N LEU A 134 55.28 40.87 3.04
CA LEU A 134 54.68 39.81 3.85
C LEU A 134 55.58 38.57 3.92
N LEU A 135 56.26 38.22 2.81
CA LEU A 135 57.13 37.05 2.72
C LEU A 135 58.51 37.24 3.38
N SER A 136 58.96 38.48 3.62
CA SER A 136 60.21 38.73 4.33
C SER A 136 60.17 38.31 5.80
N TYR A 137 58.97 38.14 6.37
CA TYR A 137 58.79 37.66 7.74
C TYR A 137 58.57 36.15 7.74
N SER A 138 59.34 35.44 8.58
CA SER A 138 59.25 33.97 8.71
C SER A 138 57.94 33.47 9.30
N SER A 139 57.13 34.37 9.89
CA SER A 139 55.80 34.07 10.42
C SER A 139 54.74 33.85 9.33
N THR A 140 54.98 34.28 8.10
CA THR A 140 54.03 34.16 6.99
C THR A 140 54.16 32.82 6.27
N ASP A 141 53.09 32.02 6.26
CA ASP A 141 53.06 30.76 5.50
C ASP A 141 52.72 31.01 4.02
N CYS A 142 53.72 30.84 3.15
CA CYS A 142 53.58 31.00 1.70
C CYS A 142 52.73 29.89 1.03
N ASN A 143 52.46 28.79 1.74
CA ASN A 143 51.71 27.63 1.26
C ASN A 143 50.34 27.47 1.93
N LEU A 144 49.90 28.50 2.68
CA LEU A 144 48.61 28.48 3.37
C LEU A 144 47.49 28.23 2.38
N LYS A 145 46.55 27.34 2.74
CA LYS A 145 45.45 26.94 1.87
C LYS A 145 44.24 27.82 2.13
N GLY A 146 43.84 28.61 1.15
CA GLY A 146 42.62 29.41 1.18
C GLY A 146 41.40 28.66 0.64
N ASP A 147 40.49 29.39 0.02
CA ASP A 147 39.28 28.81 -0.58
C ASP A 147 39.59 27.70 -1.60
N LEU A 148 38.78 26.65 -1.60
CA LEU A 148 38.98 25.41 -2.37
C LEU A 148 40.35 24.74 -2.17
N GLY A 149 41.10 25.13 -1.13
CA GLY A 149 42.47 24.70 -0.89
C GLY A 149 43.49 25.29 -1.87
N ASN A 150 43.16 26.41 -2.52
CA ASN A 150 44.07 27.12 -3.40
C ASN A 150 45.19 27.76 -2.58
N THR A 151 46.42 27.68 -3.08
CA THR A 151 47.58 28.37 -2.49
C THR A 151 47.74 29.76 -3.11
N PRO A 152 48.46 30.70 -2.47
CA PRO A 152 48.81 31.99 -3.05
C PRO A 152 49.49 31.86 -4.42
N LEU A 153 50.28 30.79 -4.61
CA LEU A 153 50.92 30.45 -5.88
C LEU A 153 49.88 30.20 -6.99
N MET A 154 48.82 29.44 -6.71
CA MET A 154 47.75 29.16 -7.68
C MET A 154 46.97 30.43 -8.05
N LEU A 155 46.75 31.33 -7.10
CA LEU A 155 46.12 32.63 -7.36
C LEU A 155 47.00 33.53 -8.23
N ALA A 156 48.31 33.55 -7.98
CA ALA A 156 49.24 34.29 -8.84
C ALA A 156 49.23 33.74 -10.28
N CYS A 157 49.09 32.41 -10.43
CA CYS A 157 48.96 31.76 -11.73
C CYS A 157 47.67 32.13 -12.46
N SER A 158 46.52 32.13 -11.78
CA SER A 158 45.23 32.47 -12.40
C SER A 158 45.14 33.95 -12.79
N LEU A 159 45.88 34.83 -12.11
CA LEU A 159 45.94 36.26 -12.42
C LEU A 159 47.08 36.62 -13.39
N ASN A 160 47.88 35.64 -13.81
CA ASN A 160 49.07 35.85 -14.66
C ASN A 160 50.07 36.88 -14.06
N ASN A 161 50.18 36.94 -12.72
CA ASN A 161 51.08 37.86 -12.02
C ASN A 161 52.47 37.22 -11.85
N CYS A 162 53.36 37.44 -12.81
CA CYS A 162 54.70 36.86 -12.85
C CYS A 162 55.61 37.34 -11.70
N GLU A 163 55.46 38.59 -11.25
CA GLU A 163 56.29 39.16 -10.19
C GLU A 163 55.98 38.49 -8.85
N ALA A 164 54.70 38.45 -8.46
CA ALA A 164 54.27 37.76 -7.24
C ALA A 164 54.60 36.27 -7.30
N LEU A 165 54.44 35.63 -8.46
CA LEU A 165 54.80 34.23 -8.67
C LEU A 165 56.31 33.98 -8.44
N SER A 166 57.18 34.83 -8.98
CA SER A 166 58.63 34.72 -8.79
C SER A 166 59.05 34.93 -7.33
N MET A 167 58.39 35.87 -6.62
CA MET A 167 58.65 36.14 -5.21
C MET A 167 58.20 34.98 -4.31
N LEU A 168 57.03 34.38 -4.60
CA LEU A 168 56.53 33.21 -3.89
C LEU A 168 57.46 32.00 -4.06
N LEU A 169 57.92 31.73 -5.29
CA LEU A 169 58.84 30.62 -5.58
C LEU A 169 60.19 30.78 -4.88
N LYS A 170 60.77 32.00 -4.86
CA LYS A 170 62.01 32.30 -4.13
C LYS A 170 61.92 32.04 -2.62
N HIS A 171 60.74 32.23 -2.02
CA HIS A 171 60.49 32.03 -0.59
C HIS A 171 59.88 30.64 -0.27
N GLY A 172 60.11 29.64 -1.13
CA GLY A 172 59.77 28.24 -0.83
C GLY A 172 58.33 27.82 -1.09
N ALA A 173 57.60 28.50 -1.98
CA ALA A 173 56.28 28.05 -2.41
C ALA A 173 56.34 26.70 -3.16
N LYS A 174 55.50 25.75 -2.74
CA LYS A 174 55.46 24.39 -3.29
C LYS A 174 54.70 24.36 -4.61
N LEU A 175 55.40 23.99 -5.67
CA LEU A 175 54.81 23.90 -7.01
C LEU A 175 53.89 22.67 -7.17
N CYS A 176 54.31 21.53 -6.63
CA CYS A 176 53.64 20.23 -6.78
C CYS A 176 52.58 19.98 -5.70
N GLN A 177 51.89 21.03 -5.24
CA GLN A 177 50.80 20.92 -4.27
C GLN A 177 49.45 20.92 -4.99
N GLN A 178 48.61 19.92 -4.71
CA GLN A 178 47.23 19.87 -5.20
C GLN A 178 46.26 20.61 -4.27
N ASN A 179 45.27 21.28 -4.87
CA ASN A 179 44.12 21.83 -4.16
C ASN A 179 43.03 20.76 -3.93
N LYS A 180 41.85 21.14 -3.42
CA LYS A 180 40.75 20.18 -3.17
C LYS A 180 40.21 19.53 -4.46
N LEU A 181 40.38 20.16 -5.62
CA LEU A 181 39.99 19.63 -6.94
C LEU A 181 41.09 18.77 -7.58
N GLY A 182 42.28 18.69 -6.98
CA GLY A 182 43.44 18.03 -7.58
C GLY A 182 44.22 18.90 -8.55
N HIS A 183 43.85 20.18 -8.73
CA HIS A 183 44.56 21.09 -9.61
C HIS A 183 45.94 21.41 -9.04
N PHE A 184 46.93 21.41 -9.92
CA PHE A 184 48.25 22.01 -9.68
C PHE A 184 48.28 23.47 -10.15
N ALA A 185 49.33 24.21 -9.80
CA ALA A 185 49.53 25.58 -10.29
C ALA A 185 49.47 25.68 -11.83
N MET A 186 50.02 24.68 -12.53
CA MET A 186 49.94 24.55 -14.00
C MET A 186 48.49 24.45 -14.52
N HIS A 187 47.60 23.75 -13.82
CA HIS A 187 46.20 23.61 -14.21
C HIS A 187 45.46 24.95 -14.09
N ALA A 188 45.73 25.71 -13.02
CA ALA A 188 45.17 27.05 -12.83
C ALA A 188 45.67 28.04 -13.89
N ALA A 189 46.97 28.01 -14.20
CA ALA A 189 47.56 28.84 -15.25
C ALA A 189 46.99 28.52 -16.64
N ALA A 190 46.82 27.23 -16.95
CA ALA A 190 46.25 26.77 -18.20
C ALA A 190 44.78 27.20 -18.36
N PHE A 191 43.94 27.00 -17.33
CA PHE A 191 42.54 27.42 -17.35
C PHE A 191 42.38 28.92 -17.54
N ALA A 192 43.20 29.74 -16.87
CA ALA A 192 43.16 31.19 -16.98
C ALA A 192 43.75 31.73 -18.29
N GLY A 193 44.43 30.90 -19.09
CA GLY A 193 45.14 31.37 -20.28
C GLY A 193 46.40 32.19 -19.96
N ALA A 194 47.05 31.93 -18.84
CA ALA A 194 48.20 32.68 -18.34
C ALA A 194 49.53 32.16 -18.90
N LYS A 195 49.84 32.48 -20.17
CA LYS A 195 51.05 32.02 -20.88
C LYS A 195 52.35 32.33 -20.13
N LYS A 196 52.51 33.58 -19.68
CA LYS A 196 53.75 34.03 -19.02
C LYS A 196 53.94 33.33 -17.66
N ALA A 197 52.86 33.15 -16.89
CA ALA A 197 52.90 32.38 -15.66
C ALA A 197 53.30 30.92 -15.91
N MET A 198 52.77 30.28 -16.96
CA MET A 198 53.17 28.92 -17.35
C MET A 198 54.68 28.83 -17.67
N GLU A 199 55.23 29.77 -18.44
CA GLU A 199 56.67 29.79 -18.76
C GLU A 199 57.54 29.92 -17.50
N VAL A 200 57.13 30.76 -16.54
CA VAL A 200 57.84 30.91 -15.26
C VAL A 200 57.76 29.62 -14.43
N ILE A 201 56.61 28.95 -14.40
CA ILE A 201 56.46 27.67 -13.70
C ILE A 201 57.32 26.57 -14.34
N LEU A 202 57.37 26.50 -15.66
CA LEU A 202 58.18 25.49 -16.36
C LEU A 202 59.67 25.69 -16.07
N LYS A 203 60.17 26.94 -16.15
CA LYS A 203 61.55 27.28 -15.78
C LYS A 203 61.88 26.93 -14.33
N ALA A 204 61.04 27.34 -13.39
CA ALA A 204 61.23 27.02 -11.98
C ALA A 204 61.11 25.50 -11.69
N GLY A 205 60.29 24.80 -12.46
CA GLY A 205 60.17 23.34 -12.39
C GLY A 205 61.45 22.62 -12.84
N GLU A 206 62.08 23.09 -13.91
CA GLU A 206 63.35 22.57 -14.41
C GLU A 206 64.49 22.80 -13.40
N GLU A 207 64.53 23.98 -12.78
CA GLU A 207 65.47 24.31 -11.69
C GLU A 207 65.31 23.39 -10.46
N LEU A 208 64.09 22.93 -10.20
CA LEU A 208 63.76 21.99 -9.12
C LEU A 208 63.90 20.51 -9.52
N GLY A 209 64.35 20.22 -10.75
CA GLY A 209 64.61 18.86 -11.24
C GLY A 209 63.40 18.12 -11.84
N HIS A 210 62.31 18.82 -12.13
CA HIS A 210 61.14 18.26 -12.81
C HIS A 210 61.16 18.61 -14.32
N SER A 211 60.96 17.60 -15.19
CA SER A 211 60.88 17.83 -16.63
C SER A 211 59.61 18.61 -17.01
N ALA A 212 59.73 19.57 -17.94
CA ALA A 212 58.61 20.33 -18.50
C ALA A 212 57.48 19.43 -19.03
N VAL A 213 57.82 18.30 -19.65
CA VAL A 213 56.86 17.33 -20.19
C VAL A 213 56.04 16.67 -19.09
N CYS A 214 56.65 16.41 -17.92
CA CYS A 214 55.95 15.84 -16.77
C CYS A 214 54.92 16.84 -16.21
N HIS A 215 55.29 18.12 -16.08
CA HIS A 215 54.40 19.17 -15.59
C HIS A 215 53.18 19.39 -16.49
N MET A 216 53.38 19.30 -17.80
CA MET A 216 52.33 19.46 -18.79
C MET A 216 51.33 18.30 -18.85
N ASN A 217 51.70 17.16 -18.30
CA ASN A 217 50.88 15.94 -18.28
C ASN A 217 50.45 15.52 -16.86
N TYR A 218 50.57 16.42 -15.88
CA TYR A 218 49.94 16.18 -14.58
C TYR A 218 48.44 16.07 -14.72
N LEU A 219 47.85 15.22 -13.89
CA LEU A 219 46.42 14.95 -13.93
C LEU A 219 45.78 15.44 -12.63
N ASP A 220 44.63 16.10 -12.77
CA ASP A 220 43.78 16.41 -11.63
C ASP A 220 42.92 15.20 -11.21
N LYS A 221 41.99 15.40 -10.26
CA LYS A 221 41.08 14.33 -9.80
C LYS A 221 40.12 13.82 -10.88
N THR A 222 39.86 14.62 -11.90
CA THR A 222 39.03 14.26 -13.05
C THR A 222 39.83 13.60 -14.18
N LYS A 223 41.13 13.37 -13.97
CA LYS A 223 42.11 12.97 -15.00
C LYS A 223 42.22 14.00 -16.13
N SER A 224 41.87 15.25 -15.88
CA SER A 224 42.10 16.34 -16.83
C SER A 224 43.57 16.71 -16.83
N SER A 225 44.11 16.92 -18.02
CA SER A 225 45.44 17.50 -18.21
C SER A 225 45.34 19.02 -18.32
N PRO A 226 46.44 19.77 -18.10
CA PRO A 226 46.50 21.21 -18.37
C PRO A 226 45.97 21.59 -19.76
N LEU A 227 46.15 20.73 -20.77
CA LEU A 227 45.61 20.96 -22.11
C LEU A 227 44.07 20.97 -22.14
N HIS A 228 43.39 20.09 -21.40
CA HIS A 228 41.92 20.13 -21.29
C HIS A 228 41.43 21.47 -20.73
N LEU A 229 42.10 21.96 -19.69
CA LEU A 229 41.76 23.22 -19.05
C LEU A 229 42.11 24.43 -19.93
N ALA A 230 43.23 24.38 -20.67
CA ALA A 230 43.59 25.40 -21.64
C ALA A 230 42.56 25.50 -22.77
N VAL A 231 42.11 24.36 -23.31
CA VAL A 231 41.02 24.30 -24.30
C VAL A 231 39.73 24.85 -23.70
N ARG A 232 39.40 24.51 -22.45
CA ARG A 232 38.25 25.08 -21.75
C ARG A 232 38.34 26.60 -21.55
N GLY A 233 39.54 27.13 -21.31
CA GLY A 233 39.81 28.58 -21.22
C GLY A 233 39.80 29.29 -22.57
N GLY A 234 39.99 28.57 -23.68
CA GLY A 234 39.88 29.08 -25.04
C GLY A 234 41.04 29.99 -25.50
N ASN A 235 42.14 30.09 -24.74
CA ASN A 235 43.29 30.90 -25.12
C ASN A 235 44.24 30.10 -26.03
N ILE A 236 44.24 30.46 -27.32
CA ILE A 236 45.01 29.80 -28.38
C ILE A 236 46.51 29.80 -28.08
N GLU A 237 47.05 30.88 -27.52
CA GLU A 237 48.48 31.02 -27.26
C GLU A 237 48.96 30.11 -26.12
N THR A 238 48.13 29.90 -25.09
CA THR A 238 48.43 28.90 -24.07
C THR A 238 48.29 27.48 -24.58
N ILE A 239 47.29 27.21 -25.43
CA ILE A 239 47.12 25.89 -26.05
C ILE A 239 48.32 25.57 -26.94
N ARG A 240 48.79 26.54 -27.74
CA ARG A 240 50.00 26.43 -28.56
C ARG A 240 51.23 26.11 -27.71
N LEU A 241 51.40 26.81 -26.58
CA LEU A 241 52.49 26.54 -25.64
C LEU A 241 52.37 25.11 -25.10
N CYS A 242 51.19 24.69 -24.64
CA CYS A 242 50.96 23.33 -24.12
C CYS A 242 51.38 22.25 -25.13
N ILE A 243 50.95 22.40 -26.39
CA ILE A 243 51.26 21.45 -27.46
C ILE A 243 52.76 21.44 -27.77
N ALA A 244 53.38 22.62 -27.90
CA ALA A 244 54.82 22.75 -28.15
C ALA A 244 55.68 22.11 -27.06
N THR A 245 55.20 22.13 -25.80
CA THR A 245 55.85 21.50 -24.64
C THR A 245 55.56 20.01 -24.46
N GLY A 246 54.87 19.36 -25.41
CA GLY A 246 54.62 17.91 -25.39
C GLY A 246 53.40 17.46 -24.58
N ALA A 247 52.33 18.26 -24.54
CA ALA A 247 51.07 17.85 -23.91
C ALA A 247 50.36 16.75 -24.73
N LYS A 248 49.89 15.71 -24.06
CA LYS A 248 49.15 14.59 -24.68
C LYS A 248 47.75 15.00 -25.11
N VAL A 249 47.48 14.90 -26.42
CA VAL A 249 46.17 15.22 -27.06
C VAL A 249 45.18 14.06 -26.93
N ASP A 250 45.67 12.84 -26.75
CA ASP A 250 44.90 11.60 -26.58
C ASP A 250 44.47 11.32 -25.13
N GLN A 251 44.96 12.13 -24.17
CA GLN A 251 44.63 11.95 -22.76
C GLN A 251 43.11 12.06 -22.54
N GLN A 252 42.54 11.07 -21.88
CA GLN A 252 41.11 11.00 -21.56
C GLN A 252 40.83 11.40 -20.11
N GLN A 253 39.79 12.20 -19.90
CA GLN A 253 39.23 12.48 -18.57
C GLN A 253 38.46 11.26 -18.02
N ASN A 254 37.87 11.39 -16.83
CA ASN A 254 37.03 10.36 -16.22
C ASN A 254 35.83 9.96 -17.08
N ASP A 255 35.25 10.90 -17.83
CA ASP A 255 34.17 10.67 -18.79
C ASP A 255 34.69 10.23 -20.17
N ARG A 256 35.97 9.84 -20.28
CA ARG A 256 36.67 9.49 -21.53
C ARG A 256 36.72 10.59 -22.58
N SER A 257 36.31 11.83 -22.27
CA SER A 257 36.47 12.94 -23.19
C SER A 257 37.95 13.30 -23.33
N THR A 258 38.34 13.66 -24.55
CA THR A 258 39.68 14.19 -24.87
C THR A 258 39.60 15.71 -25.03
N PRO A 259 40.72 16.44 -25.04
CA PRO A 259 40.70 17.87 -25.30
C PRO A 259 40.12 18.18 -26.70
N LEU A 260 40.23 17.26 -27.66
CA LEU A 260 39.61 17.36 -28.97
C LEU A 260 38.08 17.40 -28.89
N HIS A 261 37.46 16.57 -28.03
CA HIS A 261 36.02 16.61 -27.78
C HIS A 261 35.59 17.98 -27.24
N LEU A 262 36.34 18.54 -26.28
CA LEU A 262 36.07 19.87 -25.70
C LEU A 262 36.25 21.00 -26.71
N ALA A 263 37.23 20.90 -27.61
CA ALA A 263 37.40 21.87 -28.68
C ALA A 263 36.24 21.79 -29.69
N CYS A 264 35.75 20.58 -29.97
CA CYS A 264 34.61 20.35 -30.87
C CYS A 264 33.29 20.88 -30.31
N THR A 265 33.07 20.79 -29.00
CA THR A 265 31.89 21.41 -28.39
C THR A 265 31.91 22.93 -28.50
N GLN A 266 33.08 23.55 -28.38
CA GLN A 266 33.24 25.01 -28.54
C GLN A 266 33.23 25.49 -30.00
N GLY A 267 33.40 24.60 -30.98
CA GLY A 267 33.53 24.98 -32.39
C GLY A 267 34.88 25.64 -32.73
N ALA A 268 35.92 25.40 -31.93
CA ALA A 268 37.21 26.08 -32.05
C ALA A 268 38.08 25.48 -33.17
N LEU A 269 37.74 25.77 -34.44
CA LEU A 269 38.39 25.21 -35.63
C LEU A 269 39.93 25.39 -35.63
N GLU A 270 40.42 26.57 -35.29
CA GLU A 270 41.86 26.86 -35.28
C GLU A 270 42.61 26.08 -34.19
N VAL A 271 42.00 25.87 -33.02
CA VAL A 271 42.57 25.02 -31.97
C VAL A 271 42.68 23.57 -32.45
N ILE A 272 41.67 23.09 -33.15
CA ILE A 272 41.61 21.71 -33.66
C ILE A 272 42.67 21.50 -34.76
N LYS A 273 42.82 22.46 -35.69
CA LYS A 273 43.92 22.44 -36.68
C LYS A 273 45.29 22.38 -35.99
N LEU A 274 45.51 23.20 -34.96
CA LEU A 274 46.78 23.20 -34.22
C LEU A 274 47.04 21.85 -33.53
N MET A 275 46.04 21.29 -32.84
CA MET A 275 46.18 20.00 -32.15
C MET A 275 46.44 18.85 -33.13
N LEU A 276 45.69 18.77 -34.23
CA LEU A 276 45.82 17.69 -35.21
C LEU A 276 47.09 17.82 -36.07
N SER A 277 47.57 19.05 -36.33
CA SER A 277 48.84 19.26 -37.05
C SER A 277 50.07 18.76 -36.30
N SER A 278 50.00 18.64 -34.97
CA SER A 278 51.08 18.15 -34.12
C SER A 278 51.11 16.62 -33.94
N VAL A 279 50.14 15.90 -34.50
CA VAL A 279 49.97 14.45 -34.30
C VAL A 279 50.34 13.69 -35.56
N GLU A 280 51.21 12.67 -35.45
CA GLU A 280 51.66 11.86 -36.59
C GLU A 280 50.59 10.90 -37.13
N ARG A 281 49.67 10.41 -36.28
CA ARG A 281 48.56 9.50 -36.64
C ARG A 281 47.21 10.07 -36.23
N VAL A 282 46.64 10.86 -37.12
CA VAL A 282 45.38 11.60 -36.87
C VAL A 282 44.16 10.66 -36.79
N GLU A 283 44.18 9.55 -37.52
CA GLU A 283 43.09 8.56 -37.57
C GLU A 283 42.81 7.89 -36.22
N ASP A 284 43.85 7.70 -35.40
CA ASP A 284 43.75 7.05 -34.08
C ASP A 284 43.03 7.93 -33.05
N ILE A 285 42.99 9.26 -33.24
CA ILE A 285 42.46 10.23 -32.27
C ILE A 285 41.08 10.74 -32.68
N ILE A 286 40.83 10.98 -33.98
CA ILE A 286 39.58 11.57 -34.49
C ILE A 286 38.35 10.71 -34.19
N ASN A 287 38.53 9.39 -34.04
CA ASN A 287 37.44 8.45 -33.76
C ASN A 287 37.42 7.93 -32.31
N LEU A 288 38.25 8.49 -31.42
CA LEU A 288 38.17 8.17 -30.00
C LEU A 288 36.80 8.55 -29.46
N THR A 289 36.25 7.70 -28.62
CA THR A 289 34.93 7.90 -28.05
C THR A 289 35.00 8.36 -26.61
N ASP A 290 34.11 9.28 -26.26
CA ASP A 290 33.85 9.64 -24.87
C ASP A 290 33.00 8.56 -24.15
N GLY A 291 32.61 8.84 -22.92
CA GLY A 291 31.85 7.94 -22.05
C GLY A 291 30.42 7.69 -22.55
N ALA A 292 29.90 8.52 -23.46
CA ALA A 292 28.64 8.32 -24.15
C ALA A 292 28.81 7.60 -25.50
N CYS A 293 30.01 7.06 -25.78
CA CYS A 293 30.41 6.52 -27.07
C CYS A 293 30.36 7.56 -28.21
N GLN A 294 30.41 8.86 -27.89
CA GLN A 294 30.37 9.92 -28.90
C GLN A 294 31.78 10.21 -29.41
N THR A 295 31.91 10.33 -30.73
CA THR A 295 33.14 10.82 -31.37
C THR A 295 33.19 12.37 -31.34
N PRO A 296 34.36 12.99 -31.57
CA PRO A 296 34.48 14.44 -31.78
C PRO A 296 33.50 14.98 -32.82
N LEU A 297 33.20 14.22 -33.88
CA LEU A 297 32.20 14.59 -34.89
C LEU A 297 30.79 14.70 -34.29
N HIS A 298 30.38 13.77 -33.41
CA HIS A 298 29.10 13.88 -32.71
C HIS A 298 29.00 15.17 -31.88
N ARG A 299 30.10 15.56 -31.22
CA ARG A 299 30.15 16.82 -30.44
C ARG A 299 30.05 18.04 -31.33
N ALA A 300 30.70 18.06 -32.49
CA ALA A 300 30.58 19.15 -33.45
C ALA A 300 29.15 19.27 -34.02
N THR A 301 28.47 18.15 -34.26
CA THR A 301 27.12 18.15 -34.85
C THR A 301 26.02 18.55 -33.88
N ILE A 302 26.16 18.24 -32.58
CA ILE A 302 25.21 18.69 -31.54
C ILE A 302 25.04 20.22 -31.55
N PHE A 303 26.12 20.96 -31.77
CA PHE A 303 26.15 22.43 -31.69
C PHE A 303 26.09 23.13 -33.07
N ASP A 304 25.76 22.40 -34.13
CA ASP A 304 25.63 22.91 -35.51
C ASP A 304 26.90 23.56 -36.09
N HIS A 305 28.09 23.10 -35.68
CA HIS A 305 29.37 23.61 -36.19
C HIS A 305 29.71 23.01 -37.56
N THR A 306 29.11 23.53 -38.63
CA THR A 306 29.22 22.99 -39.99
C THR A 306 30.64 22.93 -40.55
N GLU A 307 31.37 24.04 -40.48
CA GLU A 307 32.73 24.15 -41.03
C GLU A 307 33.67 23.18 -40.31
N LEU A 308 33.46 23.02 -39.00
CA LEU A 308 34.23 22.06 -38.22
C LEU A 308 33.87 20.62 -38.56
N ALA A 309 32.58 20.30 -38.70
CA ALA A 309 32.14 18.98 -39.10
C ALA A 309 32.70 18.62 -40.49
N GLU A 310 32.68 19.56 -41.45
CA GLU A 310 33.27 19.37 -42.78
C GLU A 310 34.78 19.12 -42.70
N TYR A 311 35.49 19.89 -41.88
CA TYR A 311 36.92 19.69 -41.66
C TYR A 311 37.22 18.31 -41.05
N LEU A 312 36.51 17.89 -40.00
CA LEU A 312 36.69 16.57 -39.38
C LEU A 312 36.40 15.43 -40.37
N ILE A 313 35.35 15.55 -41.19
CA ILE A 313 35.02 14.58 -42.24
C ILE A 313 36.12 14.52 -43.29
N SER A 314 36.70 15.66 -43.69
CA SER A 314 37.81 15.71 -44.65
C SER A 314 39.07 14.99 -44.15
N LEU A 315 39.23 14.88 -42.82
CA LEU A 315 40.32 14.17 -42.16
C LEU A 315 40.02 12.68 -41.86
N GLY A 316 38.86 12.17 -42.29
CA GLY A 316 38.50 10.75 -42.12
C GLY A 316 37.68 10.42 -40.87
N ALA A 317 36.96 11.39 -40.28
CA ALA A 317 36.02 11.09 -39.19
C ALA A 317 34.88 10.16 -39.66
N ASP A 318 34.58 9.12 -38.88
CA ASP A 318 33.54 8.16 -39.22
C ASP A 318 32.12 8.74 -39.01
N ILE A 319 31.44 9.00 -40.12
CA ILE A 319 30.06 9.50 -40.17
C ILE A 319 29.05 8.45 -39.71
N ASN A 320 29.42 7.16 -39.71
CA ASN A 320 28.55 6.04 -39.36
C ASN A 320 28.73 5.55 -37.92
N SER A 321 29.68 6.12 -37.17
CA SER A 321 29.88 5.81 -35.76
C SER A 321 28.58 6.07 -34.97
N THR A 322 28.28 5.25 -33.96
CA THR A 322 27.05 5.39 -33.18
C THR A 322 27.34 5.62 -31.71
N ASP A 323 26.54 6.50 -31.08
CA ASP A 323 26.59 6.75 -29.64
C ASP A 323 25.98 5.58 -28.83
N CYS A 324 25.97 5.70 -27.50
CA CYS A 324 25.40 4.69 -26.62
C CYS A 324 23.89 4.44 -26.87
N LYS A 325 23.17 5.45 -27.36
CA LYS A 325 21.75 5.34 -27.74
C LYS A 325 21.58 4.69 -29.11
N GLY A 326 22.60 4.70 -29.96
CA GLY A 326 22.56 4.18 -31.33
C GLY A 326 22.41 5.27 -32.39
N ASN A 327 22.46 6.54 -31.98
CA ASN A 327 22.37 7.64 -32.91
C ASN A 327 23.71 7.81 -33.63
N SER A 328 23.65 7.93 -34.95
CA SER A 328 24.77 8.46 -35.74
C SER A 328 24.87 9.99 -35.57
N PRO A 329 25.98 10.63 -35.96
CA PRO A 329 26.12 12.08 -35.96
C PRO A 329 24.97 12.81 -36.67
N LEU A 330 24.43 12.22 -37.75
CA LEU A 330 23.27 12.74 -38.48
C LEU A 330 21.99 12.70 -37.63
N LEU A 331 21.69 11.55 -37.02
CA LEU A 331 20.49 11.38 -36.19
C LEU A 331 20.57 12.25 -34.93
N LEU A 332 21.76 12.37 -34.34
CA LEU A 332 21.99 13.23 -33.19
C LEU A 332 21.83 14.72 -33.56
N ALA A 333 22.38 15.17 -34.70
CA ALA A 333 22.18 16.53 -35.22
C ALA A 333 20.69 16.86 -35.39
N THR A 334 19.91 15.88 -35.87
CA THR A 334 18.46 15.98 -36.02
C THR A 334 17.73 16.10 -34.69
N SER A 335 18.18 15.33 -33.69
CA SER A 335 17.63 15.37 -32.34
C SER A 335 17.89 16.70 -31.64
N CYS A 336 18.95 17.41 -32.04
CA CYS A 336 19.34 18.71 -31.51
C CYS A 336 18.85 19.90 -32.36
N GLY A 337 18.27 19.65 -33.55
CA GLY A 337 17.82 20.72 -34.45
C GLY A 337 18.95 21.45 -35.19
N ALA A 338 20.10 20.82 -35.35
CA ALA A 338 21.28 21.36 -36.03
C ALA A 338 21.13 21.23 -37.56
N TRP A 339 20.28 22.07 -38.16
CA TRP A 339 19.82 21.87 -39.54
C TRP A 339 20.90 22.08 -40.61
N LYS A 340 21.90 22.92 -40.35
CA LYS A 340 22.97 23.16 -41.33
C LYS A 340 23.92 21.96 -41.42
N THR A 341 24.28 21.39 -40.27
CA THR A 341 25.08 20.14 -40.20
C THR A 341 24.30 18.95 -40.73
N VAL A 342 22.98 18.88 -40.49
CA VAL A 342 22.10 17.89 -41.14
C VAL A 342 22.19 17.99 -42.66
N ALA A 343 22.10 19.20 -43.24
CA ALA A 343 22.18 19.38 -44.69
C ALA A 343 23.52 18.91 -45.25
N LEU A 344 24.62 19.24 -44.57
CA LEU A 344 25.96 18.76 -44.90
C LEU A 344 26.04 17.23 -44.85
N LEU A 345 25.58 16.60 -43.76
CA LEU A 345 25.67 15.16 -43.57
C LEU A 345 24.77 14.37 -44.54
N LEU A 346 23.57 14.88 -44.86
CA LEU A 346 22.69 14.29 -45.88
C LEU A 346 23.32 14.29 -47.28
N SER A 347 24.18 15.25 -47.59
CA SER A 347 24.93 15.26 -48.86
C SER A 347 25.98 14.13 -48.96
N LYS A 348 26.33 13.51 -47.83
CA LYS A 348 27.38 12.48 -47.73
C LYS A 348 26.85 11.07 -47.50
N GLY A 349 25.59 10.90 -47.05
CA GLY A 349 24.96 9.58 -46.92
C GLY A 349 23.66 9.57 -46.10
N GLU A 350 22.94 8.45 -46.14
CA GLU A 350 21.68 8.23 -45.41
C GLU A 350 21.83 7.13 -44.36
N LEU A 351 21.43 7.39 -43.11
CA LEU A 351 21.45 6.40 -42.02
C LEU A 351 20.10 6.28 -41.29
N LYS A 352 19.87 5.07 -40.77
CA LYS A 352 18.73 4.72 -39.89
C LYS A 352 19.24 4.41 -38.48
N ASP A 353 18.42 4.73 -37.48
CA ASP A 353 18.65 4.39 -36.07
C ASP A 353 18.42 2.88 -35.81
N LYS A 354 18.74 2.40 -34.60
CA LYS A 354 18.41 1.03 -34.12
C LYS A 354 16.93 0.68 -34.30
N CYS A 355 16.04 1.66 -34.18
CA CYS A 355 14.59 1.50 -34.40
C CYS A 355 14.18 1.51 -35.88
N GLY A 356 15.13 1.62 -36.82
CA GLY A 356 14.87 1.80 -38.25
C GLY A 356 14.44 3.23 -38.61
N CYS A 357 14.36 4.14 -37.63
CA CYS A 357 13.95 5.52 -37.81
C CYS A 357 14.99 6.28 -38.63
N ASN A 358 14.55 6.92 -39.71
CA ASN A 358 15.36 7.87 -40.47
C ASN A 358 15.35 9.28 -39.83
N PHE A 359 16.18 10.16 -40.40
CA PHE A 359 16.19 11.59 -40.15
C PHE A 359 14.78 12.22 -40.04
N LEU A 360 13.89 11.95 -41.00
CA LEU A 360 12.57 12.57 -41.07
C LEU A 360 11.63 12.13 -39.92
N HIS A 361 11.73 10.88 -39.46
CA HIS A 361 10.98 10.42 -38.28
C HIS A 361 11.33 11.27 -37.07
N LEU A 362 12.63 11.48 -36.84
CA LEU A 362 13.13 12.29 -35.71
C LEU A 362 12.83 13.78 -35.89
N ALA A 363 12.95 14.31 -37.12
CA ALA A 363 12.64 15.71 -37.42
C ALA A 363 11.18 16.07 -37.12
N ILE A 364 10.25 15.14 -37.29
CA ILE A 364 8.82 15.35 -36.97
C ILE A 364 8.57 15.36 -35.45
N LEU A 365 9.42 14.70 -34.66
CA LEU A 365 9.31 14.75 -33.20
C LEU A 365 9.67 16.14 -32.64
N GLN A 366 10.46 16.93 -33.38
CA GLN A 366 10.89 18.26 -32.97
C GLN A 366 9.74 19.28 -32.88
N PRO A 367 9.88 20.32 -32.02
CA PRO A 367 8.93 21.43 -31.98
C PRO A 367 8.86 22.10 -33.37
N LYS A 368 7.63 22.43 -33.81
CA LYS A 368 7.30 22.93 -35.16
C LYS A 368 7.47 21.93 -36.32
N GLY A 369 7.94 20.70 -36.08
CA GLY A 369 8.09 19.66 -37.08
C GLY A 369 8.98 20.09 -38.25
N LEU A 370 8.51 19.91 -39.49
CA LEU A 370 9.28 20.19 -40.69
C LEU A 370 9.42 21.68 -41.03
N LYS A 371 8.83 22.61 -40.25
CA LYS A 371 8.91 24.05 -40.53
C LYS A 371 10.31 24.64 -40.39
N ASN A 372 11.14 24.07 -39.51
CA ASN A 372 12.49 24.56 -39.28
C ASN A 372 13.51 23.98 -40.30
N LEU A 373 13.09 22.99 -41.10
CA LEU A 373 13.93 22.45 -42.15
C LEU A 373 14.04 23.47 -43.30
N PRO A 374 15.24 23.77 -43.82
CA PRO A 374 15.36 24.58 -45.03
C PRO A 374 14.56 23.96 -46.18
N GLU A 375 13.85 24.77 -46.95
CA GLU A 375 13.08 24.29 -48.11
C GLU A 375 13.96 23.57 -49.13
N GLU A 376 15.23 23.99 -49.25
CA GLU A 376 16.27 23.34 -50.06
C GLU A 376 16.47 21.87 -49.69
N VAL A 377 16.46 21.55 -48.38
CA VAL A 377 16.63 20.17 -47.91
C VAL A 377 15.38 19.34 -48.20
N LEU A 378 14.18 19.92 -48.10
CA LEU A 378 12.92 19.23 -48.41
C LEU A 378 12.75 18.90 -49.90
N GLN A 379 13.37 19.68 -50.80
CA GLN A 379 13.25 19.48 -52.25
C GLN A 379 14.21 18.42 -52.80
N LEU A 380 15.23 18.01 -52.04
CA LEU A 380 16.19 16.99 -52.45
C LEU A 380 15.50 15.65 -52.77
N ASN A 381 15.90 15.02 -53.88
CA ASN A 381 15.35 13.73 -54.30
C ASN A 381 15.64 12.59 -53.29
N SER A 382 16.78 12.65 -52.59
CA SER A 382 17.12 11.74 -51.48
C SER A 382 16.07 11.82 -50.36
N VAL A 383 15.70 13.03 -49.96
CA VAL A 383 14.70 13.26 -48.90
C VAL A 383 13.30 12.77 -49.31
N LYS A 384 12.94 12.87 -50.60
CA LYS A 384 11.68 12.31 -51.11
C LYS A 384 11.65 10.78 -51.00
N ALA A 385 12.75 10.08 -51.29
CA ALA A 385 12.84 8.64 -51.09
C ALA A 385 12.70 8.25 -49.61
N LEU A 386 13.26 9.06 -48.70
CA LEU A 386 13.15 8.86 -47.25
C LEU A 386 11.72 9.00 -46.71
N LEU A 387 10.82 9.71 -47.37
CA LEU A 387 9.41 9.81 -46.95
C LEU A 387 8.67 8.47 -47.00
N SER A 388 9.07 7.59 -47.93
CA SER A 388 8.51 6.23 -48.06
C SER A 388 9.20 5.19 -47.18
N CYS A 389 10.31 5.55 -46.53
CA CYS A 389 11.03 4.62 -45.67
C CYS A 389 10.24 4.34 -44.40
N GLU A 390 10.14 3.06 -44.07
CA GLU A 390 9.49 2.57 -42.87
C GLU A 390 10.51 2.31 -41.75
N ASP A 391 10.07 2.53 -40.51
CA ASP A 391 10.76 2.10 -39.29
C ASP A 391 10.54 0.60 -39.00
N ASN A 392 11.07 0.10 -37.89
CA ASN A 392 10.89 -1.28 -37.48
C ASN A 392 9.43 -1.65 -37.18
N ASP A 393 8.52 -0.69 -37.01
CA ASP A 393 7.08 -0.90 -36.82
C ASP A 393 6.28 -0.71 -38.13
N GLY A 394 6.97 -0.55 -39.26
CA GLY A 394 6.36 -0.25 -40.56
C GLY A 394 5.84 1.20 -40.66
N CYS A 395 6.08 2.04 -39.65
CA CYS A 395 5.57 3.40 -39.64
C CYS A 395 6.48 4.28 -40.50
N THR A 396 5.86 5.09 -41.35
CA THR A 396 6.51 6.16 -42.12
C THR A 396 6.49 7.49 -41.35
N PRO A 397 7.28 8.50 -41.76
CA PRO A 397 7.25 9.83 -41.13
C PRO A 397 5.85 10.45 -41.13
N LEU A 398 5.04 10.17 -42.16
CA LEU A 398 3.64 10.62 -42.23
C LEU A 398 2.79 10.06 -41.08
N HIS A 399 2.99 8.79 -40.71
CA HIS A 399 2.29 8.17 -39.57
C HIS A 399 2.62 8.88 -38.24
N TYR A 400 3.89 9.25 -38.04
CA TYR A 400 4.31 10.03 -36.87
C TYR A 400 3.69 11.42 -36.85
N ALA A 401 3.66 12.13 -37.98
CA ALA A 401 3.02 13.46 -38.03
C ALA A 401 1.52 13.39 -37.75
N CYS A 402 0.84 12.34 -38.22
CA CYS A 402 -0.58 12.11 -37.97
C CYS A 402 -0.86 11.74 -36.51
N ARG A 403 -0.03 10.88 -35.91
CA ARG A 403 -0.06 10.55 -34.47
C ARG A 403 0.08 11.81 -33.60
N LEU A 404 1.03 12.67 -33.98
CA LEU A 404 1.37 13.88 -33.24
C LEU A 404 0.44 15.07 -33.51
N GLY A 405 -0.29 15.07 -34.62
CA GLY A 405 -1.23 16.14 -34.98
C GLY A 405 -0.59 17.35 -35.68
N ILE A 406 0.59 17.20 -36.28
CA ILE A 406 1.30 18.32 -36.93
C ILE A 406 0.79 18.50 -38.37
N HIS A 407 -0.32 19.21 -38.51
CA HIS A 407 -1.02 19.39 -39.79
C HIS A 407 -0.21 20.11 -40.88
N ASP A 408 0.70 21.01 -40.52
CA ASP A 408 1.59 21.68 -41.48
C ASP A 408 2.64 20.72 -42.06
N SER A 409 3.25 19.89 -41.23
CA SER A 409 4.16 18.83 -41.69
C SER A 409 3.44 17.83 -42.58
N VAL A 410 2.18 17.46 -42.23
CA VAL A 410 1.34 16.61 -43.08
C VAL A 410 1.10 17.28 -44.44
N LYS A 411 0.73 18.57 -44.46
CA LYS A 411 0.53 19.31 -45.72
C LYS A 411 1.80 19.34 -46.57
N ASN A 412 2.95 19.64 -45.98
CA ASN A 412 4.23 19.70 -46.68
C ASN A 412 4.62 18.31 -47.24
N MET A 413 4.49 17.25 -46.43
CA MET A 413 4.79 15.89 -46.89
C MET A 413 3.84 15.42 -47.98
N LEU A 414 2.54 15.72 -47.90
CA LEU A 414 1.57 15.37 -48.94
C LEU A 414 1.84 16.12 -50.24
N GLY A 415 2.25 17.39 -50.16
CA GLY A 415 2.68 18.17 -51.33
C GLY A 415 3.95 17.62 -52.00
N LEU A 416 4.87 17.04 -51.22
CA LEU A 416 6.14 16.49 -51.73
C LEU A 416 6.05 15.03 -52.21
N SER A 417 5.24 14.20 -51.55
CA SER A 417 5.15 12.75 -51.80
C SER A 417 3.99 12.32 -52.71
N GLY A 418 3.02 13.20 -52.99
CA GLY A 418 1.83 12.86 -53.77
C GLY A 418 0.96 11.77 -53.11
N GLN A 419 0.19 11.03 -53.92
CA GLN A 419 -0.68 9.94 -53.44
C GLN A 419 0.09 8.71 -52.92
N LEU A 420 1.38 8.55 -53.25
CA LEU A 420 2.18 7.38 -52.85
C LEU A 420 2.35 7.28 -51.32
N GLY A 421 2.51 8.40 -50.61
CA GLY A 421 2.69 8.40 -49.16
C GLY A 421 1.45 7.99 -48.36
N LEU A 422 0.26 8.12 -48.95
CA LEU A 422 -1.03 7.76 -48.32
C LEU A 422 -1.31 6.24 -48.35
N ALA A 423 -0.68 5.51 -49.27
CA ALA A 423 -0.89 4.08 -49.45
C ALA A 423 0.00 3.21 -48.54
N CYS A 424 1.08 3.76 -47.99
CA CYS A 424 1.98 3.06 -47.06
C CYS A 424 1.23 2.72 -45.76
N LYS A 425 1.42 1.50 -45.26
CA LYS A 425 0.75 1.00 -44.06
C LYS A 425 1.79 0.54 -43.04
N SER A 426 1.51 0.76 -41.76
CA SER A 426 2.27 0.16 -40.67
C SER A 426 2.17 -1.37 -40.70
N LYS A 427 3.02 -2.08 -39.95
CA LYS A 427 2.93 -3.54 -39.77
C LYS A 427 1.53 -4.01 -39.37
N ASP A 428 0.86 -3.25 -38.52
CA ASP A 428 -0.54 -3.48 -38.12
C ASP A 428 -1.57 -3.17 -39.24
N LYS A 429 -1.12 -2.95 -40.48
CA LYS A 429 -1.91 -2.46 -41.62
C LYS A 429 -2.65 -1.13 -41.39
N LYS A 430 -2.25 -0.37 -40.37
CA LYS A 430 -2.82 0.95 -40.06
C LYS A 430 -2.33 1.99 -41.05
N SER A 431 -3.25 2.74 -41.65
CA SER A 431 -2.95 3.91 -42.46
C SER A 431 -2.73 5.17 -41.61
N ALA A 432 -2.17 6.22 -42.21
CA ALA A 432 -1.99 7.51 -41.55
C ALA A 432 -3.29 8.08 -40.94
N LEU A 433 -4.45 7.83 -41.59
CA LEU A 433 -5.76 8.24 -41.11
C LEU A 433 -6.16 7.50 -39.81
N HIS A 434 -5.78 6.23 -39.65
CA HIS A 434 -6.03 5.48 -38.41
C HIS A 434 -5.35 6.14 -37.22
N PHE A 435 -4.09 6.55 -37.34
CA PHE A 435 -3.38 7.25 -36.28
C PHE A 435 -4.00 8.62 -35.99
N ALA A 436 -4.31 9.42 -37.00
CA ALA A 436 -4.94 10.71 -36.80
C ALA A 436 -6.31 10.58 -36.08
N ALA A 437 -7.09 9.56 -36.44
CA ALA A 437 -8.40 9.29 -35.87
C ALA A 437 -8.32 8.77 -34.42
N GLN A 438 -7.39 7.85 -34.15
CA GLN A 438 -7.16 7.29 -32.81
C GLN A 438 -6.78 8.37 -31.78
N TYR A 439 -5.96 9.35 -32.17
CA TYR A 439 -5.52 10.42 -31.26
C TYR A 439 -6.37 11.70 -31.36
N GLY A 440 -7.50 11.67 -32.07
CA GLY A 440 -8.47 12.78 -32.09
C GLY A 440 -7.98 14.03 -32.82
N ARG A 441 -7.04 13.88 -33.75
CA ARG A 441 -6.38 15.01 -34.43
C ARG A 441 -7.25 15.53 -35.58
N ILE A 442 -8.25 16.34 -35.24
CA ILE A 442 -9.25 16.83 -36.20
C ILE A 442 -8.66 17.57 -37.41
N ASN A 443 -7.68 18.47 -37.19
CA ASN A 443 -7.10 19.26 -38.27
C ASN A 443 -6.29 18.39 -39.24
N THR A 444 -5.53 17.41 -38.74
CA THR A 444 -4.82 16.46 -39.61
C THR A 444 -5.79 15.54 -40.33
N CYS A 445 -6.86 15.06 -39.68
CA CYS A 445 -7.92 14.32 -40.34
C CYS A 445 -8.55 15.13 -41.47
N HIS A 446 -8.84 16.41 -41.23
CA HIS A 446 -9.38 17.31 -42.25
C HIS A 446 -8.43 17.43 -43.46
N ARG A 447 -7.13 17.64 -43.22
CA ARG A 447 -6.12 17.73 -44.28
C ARG A 447 -5.94 16.42 -45.06
N LEU A 448 -5.90 15.28 -44.37
CA LEU A 448 -5.85 13.98 -45.03
C LEU A 448 -7.08 13.76 -45.89
N LEU A 449 -8.28 14.05 -45.37
CA LEU A 449 -9.54 13.86 -46.10
C LEU A 449 -9.79 14.89 -47.20
N GLU A 450 -9.09 16.03 -47.21
CA GLU A 450 -9.03 16.93 -48.38
C GLU A 450 -8.23 16.29 -49.53
N SER A 451 -7.15 15.58 -49.19
CA SER A 451 -6.27 14.92 -50.18
C SER A 451 -6.74 13.54 -50.65
N ILE A 452 -7.53 12.83 -49.83
CA ILE A 452 -8.08 11.51 -50.14
C ILE A 452 -9.29 11.67 -51.06
N THR A 453 -9.12 11.38 -52.34
CA THR A 453 -10.20 11.32 -53.33
C THR A 453 -10.96 9.99 -53.29
N ASP A 454 -10.30 8.93 -52.80
CA ASP A 454 -10.80 7.56 -52.90
C ASP A 454 -11.53 7.15 -51.61
N SER A 455 -12.83 6.86 -51.74
CA SER A 455 -13.67 6.37 -50.63
C SER A 455 -13.23 5.00 -50.08
N ARG A 456 -12.37 4.27 -50.79
CA ARG A 456 -11.76 3.01 -50.33
C ARG A 456 -10.79 3.24 -49.18
N LEU A 457 -9.91 4.25 -49.29
CA LEU A 457 -8.90 4.59 -48.27
C LEU A 457 -9.54 5.06 -46.96
N LEU A 458 -10.74 5.64 -47.02
CA LEU A 458 -11.52 6.05 -45.85
C LEU A 458 -12.00 4.86 -45.00
N ASN A 459 -12.31 3.74 -45.65
CA ASN A 459 -12.98 2.58 -45.04
C ASN A 459 -12.05 1.36 -44.92
N GLU A 460 -10.75 1.54 -45.09
CA GLU A 460 -9.79 0.47 -44.85
C GLU A 460 -9.78 0.06 -43.38
N GLY A 461 -9.64 -1.23 -43.12
CA GLY A 461 -9.42 -1.77 -41.79
C GLY A 461 -7.93 -2.00 -41.50
N ASP A 462 -7.55 -1.93 -40.22
CA ASP A 462 -6.28 -2.42 -39.71
C ASP A 462 -6.19 -3.96 -39.74
N GLU A 463 -5.14 -4.55 -39.15
CA GLU A 463 -4.98 -6.00 -39.03
C GLU A 463 -6.15 -6.70 -38.32
N ARG A 464 -6.94 -5.99 -37.51
CA ARG A 464 -8.13 -6.51 -36.82
C ARG A 464 -9.43 -6.14 -37.53
N GLY A 465 -9.35 -5.46 -38.67
CA GLY A 465 -10.50 -4.93 -39.40
C GLY A 465 -11.07 -3.63 -38.81
N LEU A 466 -10.34 -2.95 -37.91
CA LEU A 466 -10.80 -1.68 -37.34
C LEU A 466 -10.58 -0.55 -38.34
N THR A 467 -11.66 0.14 -38.69
CA THR A 467 -11.63 1.34 -39.53
C THR A 467 -11.22 2.56 -38.70
N PRO A 468 -10.86 3.69 -39.33
CA PRO A 468 -10.62 4.93 -38.59
C PRO A 468 -11.82 5.37 -37.74
N LEU A 469 -13.04 5.05 -38.18
CA LEU A 469 -14.27 5.30 -37.43
C LEU A 469 -14.35 4.45 -36.15
N HIS A 470 -13.92 3.19 -36.19
CA HIS A 470 -13.81 2.33 -35.01
C HIS A 470 -12.86 2.93 -33.98
N LEU A 471 -11.66 3.33 -34.40
CA LEU A 471 -10.65 3.91 -33.50
C LEU A 471 -11.09 5.25 -32.90
N ALA A 472 -11.69 6.14 -33.70
CA ALA A 472 -12.21 7.42 -33.19
C ALA A 472 -13.36 7.22 -32.18
N SER A 473 -14.22 6.21 -32.42
CA SER A 473 -15.34 5.89 -31.53
C SER A 473 -14.87 5.24 -30.23
N LYS A 474 -13.86 4.36 -30.33
CA LYS A 474 -13.22 3.72 -29.19
C LYS A 474 -12.58 4.72 -28.24
N GLU A 475 -11.95 5.78 -28.74
CA GLU A 475 -11.26 6.78 -27.92
C GLU A 475 -12.14 8.01 -27.59
N GLY A 476 -13.41 8.02 -28.03
CA GLY A 476 -14.37 9.06 -27.64
C GLY A 476 -14.27 10.38 -28.43
N HIS A 477 -13.61 10.41 -29.59
CA HIS A 477 -13.34 11.64 -30.35
C HIS A 477 -14.53 12.12 -31.17
N THR A 478 -15.54 12.71 -30.51
CA THR A 478 -16.81 13.15 -31.09
C THR A 478 -16.66 13.98 -32.38
N LYS A 479 -15.76 14.97 -32.40
CA LYS A 479 -15.55 15.84 -33.57
C LYS A 479 -14.97 15.08 -34.77
N VAL A 480 -14.07 14.13 -34.53
CA VAL A 480 -13.48 13.30 -35.60
C VAL A 480 -14.52 12.31 -36.11
N VAL A 481 -15.30 11.68 -35.23
CA VAL A 481 -16.42 10.81 -35.61
C VAL A 481 -17.40 11.58 -36.50
N GLN A 482 -17.81 12.79 -36.11
CA GLN A 482 -18.72 13.61 -36.90
C GLN A 482 -18.11 13.99 -38.27
N LEU A 483 -16.82 14.30 -38.32
CA LEU A 483 -16.11 14.62 -39.57
C LEU A 483 -16.02 13.41 -40.51
N LEU A 484 -15.70 12.22 -40.00
CA LEU A 484 -15.66 10.98 -40.77
C LEU A 484 -17.05 10.61 -41.31
N LEU A 485 -18.10 10.73 -40.49
CA LEU A 485 -19.48 10.47 -40.91
C LEU A 485 -19.94 11.46 -42.00
N ARG A 486 -19.61 12.75 -41.86
CA ARG A 486 -19.89 13.77 -42.90
C ARG A 486 -19.21 13.47 -44.24
N LYS A 487 -18.06 12.79 -44.22
CA LYS A 487 -17.30 12.39 -45.41
C LYS A 487 -17.72 11.01 -45.96
N GLY A 488 -18.73 10.37 -45.37
CA GLY A 488 -19.31 9.12 -45.87
C GLY A 488 -18.61 7.84 -45.38
N ALA A 489 -18.04 7.85 -44.17
CA ALA A 489 -17.52 6.62 -43.55
C ALA A 489 -18.63 5.58 -43.33
N LEU A 490 -18.34 4.33 -43.66
CA LEU A 490 -19.28 3.21 -43.56
C LEU A 490 -19.22 2.54 -42.18
N PHE A 491 -20.35 1.98 -41.76
CA PHE A 491 -20.46 1.23 -40.51
C PHE A 491 -20.14 -0.26 -40.70
N HIS A 492 -18.87 -0.56 -40.96
CA HIS A 492 -18.38 -1.93 -41.02
C HIS A 492 -18.30 -2.58 -39.63
N SER A 493 -18.24 -3.91 -39.60
CA SER A 493 -17.86 -4.68 -38.42
C SER A 493 -16.38 -5.05 -38.51
N ASP A 494 -15.71 -5.15 -37.37
CA ASP A 494 -14.36 -5.70 -37.28
C ASP A 494 -14.38 -7.24 -37.44
N TYR A 495 -13.21 -7.89 -37.34
CA TYR A 495 -13.14 -9.36 -37.45
C TYR A 495 -13.77 -10.12 -36.27
N LYS A 496 -14.12 -9.44 -35.18
CA LYS A 496 -14.88 -10.01 -34.05
C LYS A 496 -16.38 -9.71 -34.17
N GLY A 497 -16.82 -9.06 -35.24
CA GLY A 497 -18.20 -8.61 -35.42
C GLY A 497 -18.54 -7.31 -34.67
N TRP A 498 -17.57 -6.66 -34.02
CA TRP A 498 -17.79 -5.42 -33.28
C TRP A 498 -18.00 -4.25 -34.24
N THR A 499 -18.95 -3.40 -33.89
CA THR A 499 -19.23 -2.15 -34.60
C THR A 499 -18.63 -0.97 -33.84
N CYS A 500 -18.63 0.21 -34.44
CA CYS A 500 -18.21 1.46 -33.76
C CYS A 500 -19.03 1.75 -32.49
N LEU A 501 -20.29 1.31 -32.44
CA LEU A 501 -21.12 1.45 -31.25
C LEU A 501 -20.64 0.53 -30.12
N HIS A 502 -20.23 -0.71 -30.42
CA HIS A 502 -19.66 -1.64 -29.44
C HIS A 502 -18.40 -1.06 -28.78
N HIS A 503 -17.50 -0.47 -29.57
CA HIS A 503 -16.29 0.19 -29.04
C HIS A 503 -16.61 1.44 -28.22
N ALA A 504 -17.59 2.25 -28.62
CA ALA A 504 -18.01 3.41 -27.83
C ALA A 504 -18.68 2.97 -26.51
N ALA A 505 -19.46 1.89 -26.54
CA ALA A 505 -20.13 1.30 -25.39
C ALA A 505 -19.14 0.65 -24.40
N SER A 506 -18.05 0.04 -24.87
CA SER A 506 -17.05 -0.59 -24.00
C SER A 506 -16.31 0.40 -23.11
N GLU A 507 -16.05 1.62 -23.61
CA GLU A 507 -15.38 2.67 -22.85
C GLU A 507 -16.37 3.69 -22.23
N GLY A 508 -17.66 3.60 -22.56
CA GLY A 508 -18.73 4.39 -21.94
C GLY A 508 -18.91 5.80 -22.51
N TYR A 509 -18.46 6.06 -23.74
CA TYR A 509 -18.54 7.39 -24.37
C TYR A 509 -19.95 7.71 -24.88
N THR A 510 -20.82 8.20 -24.00
CA THR A 510 -22.23 8.47 -24.31
C THR A 510 -22.43 9.48 -25.45
N GLN A 511 -21.60 10.52 -25.53
CA GLN A 511 -21.71 11.54 -26.59
C GLN A 511 -21.38 10.96 -27.98
N THR A 512 -20.38 10.09 -28.10
CA THR A 512 -20.09 9.42 -29.37
C THR A 512 -21.22 8.44 -29.72
N MET A 513 -21.74 7.70 -28.73
CA MET A 513 -22.90 6.82 -28.93
C MET A 513 -24.13 7.59 -29.44
N ASP A 514 -24.44 8.76 -28.86
CA ASP A 514 -25.55 9.60 -29.33
C ASP A 514 -25.35 10.07 -30.77
N ILE A 515 -24.13 10.48 -31.16
CA ILE A 515 -23.82 10.88 -32.54
C ILE A 515 -23.96 9.70 -33.50
N LEU A 516 -23.47 8.52 -33.13
CA LEU A 516 -23.54 7.30 -33.94
C LEU A 516 -24.99 6.83 -34.12
N LEU A 517 -25.77 6.80 -33.04
CA LEU A 517 -27.18 6.40 -33.06
C LEU A 517 -28.07 7.43 -33.78
N ALA A 518 -27.73 8.72 -33.72
CA ALA A 518 -28.40 9.73 -34.53
C ALA A 518 -28.14 9.55 -36.03
N ALA A 519 -26.97 9.03 -36.42
CA ALA A 519 -26.65 8.75 -37.81
C ALA A 519 -27.26 7.43 -38.33
N ASN A 520 -27.28 6.37 -37.51
CA ASN A 520 -27.87 5.09 -37.90
C ASN A 520 -28.40 4.30 -36.69
N LEU A 521 -29.73 4.21 -36.57
CA LEU A 521 -30.40 3.49 -35.49
C LEU A 521 -30.23 1.96 -35.59
N LYS A 522 -30.01 1.41 -36.79
CA LYS A 522 -29.87 -0.05 -37.03
C LYS A 522 -28.61 -0.64 -36.40
N LEU A 523 -27.72 0.18 -35.85
CA LEU A 523 -26.52 -0.28 -35.14
C LEU A 523 -26.81 -0.80 -33.74
N LEU A 524 -27.99 -0.49 -33.19
CA LEU A 524 -28.37 -0.80 -31.83
C LEU A 524 -28.47 -2.31 -31.59
N ASP A 525 -29.04 -3.03 -32.56
CA ASP A 525 -29.38 -4.46 -32.43
C ASP A 525 -28.36 -5.37 -33.10
N LYS A 526 -27.27 -4.81 -33.66
CA LYS A 526 -26.18 -5.62 -34.19
C LYS A 526 -25.48 -6.32 -33.05
N THR A 527 -25.23 -7.62 -33.24
CA THR A 527 -24.47 -8.45 -32.31
C THR A 527 -23.08 -8.73 -32.86
N ASP A 528 -22.14 -8.98 -31.95
CA ASP A 528 -20.81 -9.50 -32.29
C ASP A 528 -20.84 -11.01 -32.60
N GLU A 529 -19.66 -11.58 -32.89
CA GLU A 529 -19.50 -13.02 -33.12
C GLU A 529 -19.90 -13.88 -31.91
N ASP A 530 -19.89 -13.34 -30.70
CA ASP A 530 -20.31 -14.04 -29.47
C ASP A 530 -21.82 -13.88 -29.20
N GLY A 531 -22.53 -13.10 -30.01
CA GLY A 531 -23.96 -12.77 -29.83
C GLY A 531 -24.21 -11.64 -28.82
N ASN A 532 -23.17 -10.92 -28.38
CA ASN A 532 -23.29 -9.77 -27.51
C ASN A 532 -23.72 -8.53 -28.30
N SER A 533 -24.74 -7.83 -27.81
CA SER A 533 -25.10 -6.50 -28.29
C SER A 533 -24.28 -5.40 -27.59
N ALA A 534 -24.36 -4.16 -28.10
CA ALA A 534 -23.76 -3.00 -27.44
C ALA A 534 -24.21 -2.84 -25.98
N LEU A 535 -25.42 -3.30 -25.64
CA LEU A 535 -25.95 -3.31 -24.27
C LEU A 535 -25.21 -4.28 -23.35
N HIS A 536 -24.86 -5.48 -23.84
CA HIS A 536 -24.05 -6.44 -23.09
C HIS A 536 -22.67 -5.87 -22.77
N ILE A 537 -22.04 -5.25 -23.77
CA ILE A 537 -20.70 -4.66 -23.60
C ILE A 537 -20.74 -3.48 -22.63
N ALA A 538 -21.75 -2.61 -22.71
CA ALA A 538 -21.93 -1.50 -21.78
C ALA A 538 -22.16 -1.98 -20.33
N ALA A 539 -22.94 -3.05 -20.16
CA ALA A 539 -23.20 -3.67 -18.86
C ALA A 539 -21.94 -4.31 -18.27
N ARG A 540 -21.17 -5.05 -19.09
CA ARG A 540 -19.88 -5.65 -18.72
C ARG A 540 -18.81 -4.61 -18.36
N GLY A 541 -18.86 -3.45 -19.00
CA GLY A 541 -17.99 -2.30 -18.68
C GLY A 541 -18.44 -1.49 -17.46
N GLY A 542 -19.61 -1.77 -16.88
CA GLY A 542 -20.12 -1.05 -15.70
C GLY A 542 -20.63 0.37 -16.01
N HIS A 543 -20.87 0.71 -17.29
CA HIS A 543 -21.16 2.08 -17.72
C HIS A 543 -22.65 2.44 -17.60
N VAL A 544 -23.05 2.89 -16.41
CA VAL A 544 -24.45 3.25 -16.07
C VAL A 544 -25.08 4.22 -17.09
N ALA A 545 -24.35 5.26 -17.51
CA ALA A 545 -24.87 6.27 -18.42
C ALA A 545 -25.08 5.72 -19.84
N ALA A 546 -24.19 4.83 -20.31
CA ALA A 546 -24.31 4.16 -21.60
C ALA A 546 -25.48 3.16 -21.61
N VAL A 547 -25.62 2.35 -20.55
CA VAL A 547 -26.75 1.42 -20.38
C VAL A 547 -28.08 2.18 -20.38
N ARG A 548 -28.16 3.29 -19.63
CA ARG A 548 -29.36 4.15 -19.61
C ARG A 548 -29.71 4.70 -21.00
N LEU A 549 -28.70 5.16 -21.76
CA LEU A 549 -28.90 5.71 -23.10
C LEU A 549 -29.41 4.63 -24.06
N LEU A 550 -28.79 3.44 -24.05
CA LEU A 550 -29.20 2.31 -24.90
C LEU A 550 -30.62 1.83 -24.58
N LEU A 551 -30.97 1.71 -23.28
CA LEU A 551 -32.32 1.35 -22.85
C LEU A 551 -33.35 2.43 -23.22
N ALA A 552 -33.00 3.72 -23.09
CA ALA A 552 -33.87 4.83 -23.48
C ALA A 552 -34.12 4.90 -25.00
N ARG A 553 -33.16 4.45 -25.81
CA ARG A 553 -33.28 4.36 -27.28
C ARG A 553 -33.95 3.08 -27.76
N GLY A 554 -34.34 2.18 -26.85
CA GLY A 554 -35.13 0.99 -27.16
C GLY A 554 -34.33 -0.25 -27.56
N ALA A 555 -33.09 -0.42 -27.09
CA ALA A 555 -32.27 -1.59 -27.43
C ALA A 555 -32.96 -2.92 -27.12
N GLU A 556 -32.89 -3.89 -28.04
CA GLU A 556 -33.43 -5.23 -27.81
C GLU A 556 -32.61 -6.00 -26.76
N ILE A 557 -33.32 -6.73 -25.88
CA ILE A 557 -32.71 -7.54 -24.83
C ILE A 557 -32.59 -8.97 -25.34
N ILE A 558 -31.41 -9.31 -25.87
CA ILE A 558 -31.10 -10.59 -26.50
C ILE A 558 -30.23 -11.45 -25.56
N LEU A 559 -30.19 -12.77 -25.76
CA LEU A 559 -29.22 -13.68 -25.14
C LEU A 559 -28.01 -13.87 -26.05
N ASN A 560 -26.81 -13.85 -25.50
CA ASN A 560 -25.62 -14.20 -26.28
C ASN A 560 -25.52 -15.73 -26.52
N LYS A 561 -24.50 -16.17 -27.27
CA LYS A 561 -24.27 -17.59 -27.56
C LYS A 561 -24.04 -18.45 -26.31
N ASN A 562 -23.61 -17.84 -25.20
CA ASN A 562 -23.43 -18.50 -23.91
C ASN A 562 -24.71 -18.50 -23.05
N HIS A 563 -25.85 -18.08 -23.62
CA HIS A 563 -27.12 -17.90 -22.93
C HIS A 563 -27.08 -16.91 -21.74
N THR A 564 -26.08 -16.03 -21.67
CA THR A 564 -26.05 -14.95 -20.69
C THR A 564 -26.77 -13.72 -21.24
N SER A 565 -27.76 -13.24 -20.48
CA SER A 565 -28.35 -11.90 -20.67
C SER A 565 -27.37 -10.81 -20.21
N PHE A 566 -27.52 -9.58 -20.73
CA PHE A 566 -26.77 -8.41 -20.26
C PHE A 566 -26.87 -8.17 -18.73
N LEU A 567 -27.93 -8.67 -18.09
CA LEU A 567 -28.09 -8.62 -16.64
C LEU A 567 -27.07 -9.51 -15.92
N HIS A 568 -26.74 -10.68 -16.49
CA HIS A 568 -25.72 -11.57 -15.92
C HIS A 568 -24.33 -10.92 -15.97
N GLU A 569 -24.01 -10.26 -17.09
CA GLU A 569 -22.78 -9.47 -17.25
C GLU A 569 -22.73 -8.25 -16.31
N ALA A 570 -23.89 -7.75 -15.86
CA ALA A 570 -23.98 -6.62 -14.94
C ALA A 570 -23.71 -7.01 -13.47
N PHE A 571 -23.74 -8.30 -13.09
CA PHE A 571 -23.76 -8.72 -11.67
C PHE A 571 -22.51 -8.40 -10.83
N GLY A 572 -21.46 -7.79 -11.40
CA GLY A 572 -20.36 -7.18 -10.63
C GLY A 572 -20.54 -5.70 -10.27
N TYR A 573 -21.52 -5.01 -10.87
CA TYR A 573 -21.66 -3.55 -10.81
C TYR A 573 -23.02 -3.14 -10.23
N SER A 574 -23.05 -2.98 -8.90
CA SER A 574 -24.28 -2.66 -8.14
C SER A 574 -25.08 -1.47 -8.70
N ARG A 575 -24.39 -0.44 -9.22
CA ARG A 575 -25.03 0.75 -9.78
C ARG A 575 -25.79 0.47 -11.08
N VAL A 576 -25.25 -0.41 -11.94
CA VAL A 576 -25.91 -0.80 -13.19
C VAL A 576 -27.13 -1.67 -12.88
N CYS A 577 -26.98 -2.64 -11.98
CA CYS A 577 -28.10 -3.48 -11.53
C CYS A 577 -29.23 -2.65 -10.90
N ASN A 578 -28.90 -1.68 -10.04
CA ASN A 578 -29.91 -0.79 -9.47
C ASN A 578 -30.65 0.01 -10.55
N LEU A 579 -29.93 0.56 -11.54
CA LEU A 579 -30.57 1.25 -12.66
C LEU A 579 -31.54 0.32 -13.42
N ILE A 580 -31.15 -0.94 -13.65
CA ILE A 580 -32.00 -1.91 -14.35
C ILE A 580 -33.23 -2.27 -13.51
N ILE A 581 -33.08 -2.47 -12.20
CA ILE A 581 -34.19 -2.75 -11.28
C ILE A 581 -35.22 -1.61 -11.28
N PHE A 582 -34.76 -0.36 -11.29
CA PHE A 582 -35.64 0.81 -11.37
C PHE A 582 -36.14 1.11 -12.79
N SER A 583 -35.65 0.39 -13.81
CA SER A 583 -36.14 0.55 -15.18
C SER A 583 -37.46 -0.20 -15.38
N CYS A 584 -38.35 0.36 -16.19
CA CYS A 584 -39.63 -0.25 -16.55
C CYS A 584 -39.49 -1.61 -17.29
N ARG A 585 -38.29 -1.93 -17.80
CA ARG A 585 -37.97 -3.18 -18.52
C ARG A 585 -37.32 -4.26 -17.64
N CYS A 586 -37.31 -4.09 -16.32
CA CYS A 586 -36.76 -5.08 -15.38
C CYS A 586 -37.44 -6.45 -15.50
N ALA A 587 -38.77 -6.49 -15.65
CA ALA A 587 -39.53 -7.73 -15.77
C ALA A 587 -39.11 -8.55 -17.01
N GLU A 588 -38.92 -7.87 -18.14
CA GLU A 588 -38.43 -8.46 -19.38
C GLU A 588 -37.01 -9.02 -19.20
N ALA A 589 -36.10 -8.23 -18.60
CA ALA A 589 -34.72 -8.62 -18.38
C ALA A 589 -34.55 -9.83 -17.42
N VAL A 590 -35.40 -9.94 -16.39
CA VAL A 590 -35.37 -11.06 -15.43
C VAL A 590 -36.02 -12.32 -16.00
N SER A 591 -37.04 -12.17 -16.85
CA SER A 591 -37.72 -13.31 -17.50
C SER A 591 -36.86 -14.00 -18.58
N LEU A 592 -35.88 -13.29 -19.13
CA LEU A 592 -35.05 -13.75 -20.24
C LEU A 592 -33.81 -14.50 -19.76
N PHE A 593 -33.98 -15.76 -19.34
CA PHE A 593 -32.89 -16.69 -19.03
C PHE A 593 -33.23 -18.11 -19.53
N ASN A 594 -32.22 -18.88 -19.93
CA ASN A 594 -32.40 -20.27 -20.35
C ASN A 594 -32.16 -21.24 -19.17
N PRO A 595 -33.17 -22.00 -18.71
CA PRO A 595 -33.05 -22.91 -17.56
C PRO A 595 -32.04 -24.05 -17.74
N GLU A 596 -31.73 -24.42 -18.98
CA GLU A 596 -30.81 -25.53 -19.30
C GLU A 596 -29.33 -25.11 -19.35
N SER A 597 -29.05 -23.80 -19.22
CA SER A 597 -27.69 -23.28 -19.30
C SER A 597 -26.94 -23.41 -17.96
N SER A 598 -25.61 -23.36 -18.01
CA SER A 598 -24.73 -23.37 -16.82
C SER A 598 -24.83 -22.11 -15.96
N GLN A 599 -25.59 -21.11 -16.40
CA GLN A 599 -25.73 -19.82 -15.74
C GLN A 599 -26.87 -19.88 -14.72
N ARG A 600 -26.62 -19.30 -13.54
CA ARG A 600 -27.59 -19.30 -12.43
C ARG A 600 -28.77 -18.40 -12.78
N CYS A 601 -29.91 -18.67 -12.17
CA CYS A 601 -31.06 -17.77 -12.28
C CYS A 601 -30.64 -16.35 -11.87
N PRO A 602 -31.00 -15.29 -12.63
CA PRO A 602 -30.64 -13.91 -12.30
C PRO A 602 -30.99 -13.51 -10.86
N ILE A 603 -32.04 -14.11 -10.29
CA ILE A 603 -32.50 -13.88 -8.93
C ILE A 603 -31.49 -14.40 -7.89
N LEU A 604 -30.84 -15.53 -8.13
CA LEU A 604 -29.83 -16.09 -7.23
C LEU A 604 -28.58 -15.20 -7.21
N ASP A 605 -28.16 -14.70 -8.36
CA ASP A 605 -27.03 -13.77 -8.47
C ASP A 605 -27.39 -12.40 -7.86
N MET A 606 -28.63 -11.92 -8.00
CA MET A 606 -29.10 -10.73 -7.26
C MET A 606 -29.02 -10.91 -5.75
N ILE A 607 -29.34 -12.08 -5.21
CA ILE A 607 -29.27 -12.36 -3.76
C ILE A 607 -27.82 -12.38 -3.27
N GLU A 608 -26.89 -12.90 -4.07
CA GLU A 608 -25.46 -12.92 -3.74
C GLU A 608 -24.84 -11.51 -3.72
N PHE A 609 -25.22 -10.65 -4.68
CA PHE A 609 -24.57 -9.36 -4.88
C PHE A 609 -25.34 -8.13 -4.33
N LEU A 610 -26.67 -8.23 -4.10
CA LEU A 610 -27.56 -7.13 -3.69
C LEU A 610 -28.62 -7.57 -2.64
N PRO A 611 -28.24 -7.78 -1.36
CA PRO A 611 -29.11 -8.38 -0.34
C PRO A 611 -30.15 -7.43 0.32
N GLU A 612 -30.10 -6.12 0.08
CA GLU A 612 -30.87 -5.14 0.86
C GLU A 612 -32.36 -5.02 0.48
N THR A 613 -32.75 -5.45 -0.72
CA THR A 613 -34.08 -5.20 -1.32
C THR A 613 -35.00 -6.44 -1.40
N TYR A 614 -34.62 -7.56 -0.77
CA TYR A 614 -35.27 -8.86 -1.01
C TYR A 614 -36.30 -9.26 0.07
N LYS A 615 -37.45 -9.81 -0.35
CA LYS A 615 -38.48 -10.43 0.50
C LYS A 615 -38.53 -11.94 0.25
N ILE A 616 -38.60 -12.76 1.31
CA ILE A 616 -38.69 -14.22 1.18
C ILE A 616 -40.06 -14.67 1.70
N GLU A 617 -40.86 -15.25 0.82
CA GLU A 617 -42.09 -15.94 1.16
C GLU A 617 -41.81 -17.45 1.27
N TYR A 618 -42.09 -18.01 2.44
CA TYR A 618 -41.96 -19.45 2.69
C TYR A 618 -43.33 -20.10 2.63
N ASP A 619 -43.55 -20.95 1.62
CA ASP A 619 -44.77 -21.74 1.46
C ASP A 619 -44.61 -23.13 2.07
N PHE A 620 -45.58 -23.54 2.89
CA PHE A 620 -45.56 -24.83 3.60
C PHE A 620 -46.43 -25.92 2.95
N LYS A 621 -46.93 -25.66 1.73
CA LYS A 621 -47.92 -26.48 1.02
C LYS A 621 -47.51 -27.96 0.86
N TRP A 622 -46.21 -28.23 0.75
CA TRP A 622 -45.65 -29.57 0.54
C TRP A 622 -45.21 -30.27 1.83
N LEU A 623 -45.16 -29.56 2.96
CA LEU A 623 -44.80 -30.13 4.26
C LEU A 623 -46.04 -30.63 5.02
N GLN A 624 -47.21 -30.11 4.70
CA GLN A 624 -48.48 -30.46 5.35
C GLN A 624 -49.37 -31.32 4.46
N ALA A 625 -49.99 -32.35 5.05
CA ALA A 625 -51.19 -32.95 4.47
C ALA A 625 -52.39 -32.01 4.73
N PRO A 626 -53.34 -31.86 3.78
CA PRO A 626 -54.54 -31.04 3.98
C PRO A 626 -55.26 -31.44 5.27
N ILE A 627 -55.64 -30.45 6.09
CA ILE A 627 -56.23 -30.67 7.43
C ILE A 627 -57.51 -31.53 7.38
N GLU A 628 -58.22 -31.52 6.25
CA GLU A 628 -59.43 -32.31 5.99
C GLU A 628 -59.17 -33.83 5.95
N VAL A 629 -57.95 -34.26 5.59
CA VAL A 629 -57.57 -35.68 5.51
C VAL A 629 -57.17 -36.24 6.88
N LYS A 630 -56.85 -35.38 7.87
CA LYS A 630 -56.37 -35.79 9.21
C LYS A 630 -57.43 -36.54 10.05
N GLY A 631 -58.70 -36.48 9.66
CA GLY A 631 -59.80 -37.20 10.32
C GLY A 631 -60.24 -38.50 9.65
N GLN A 632 -59.75 -38.82 8.44
CA GLN A 632 -60.21 -40.00 7.69
C GLN A 632 -59.20 -41.14 7.78
N ILE A 633 -59.67 -42.30 8.26
CA ILE A 633 -58.92 -43.56 8.22
C ILE A 633 -58.92 -44.02 6.77
N TYR A 634 -57.81 -43.83 6.04
CA TYR A 634 -57.59 -44.44 4.74
C TYR A 634 -56.73 -45.70 4.90
N ASN A 635 -57.25 -46.86 4.49
CA ASN A 635 -56.55 -48.16 4.49
C ASN A 635 -55.89 -48.55 5.83
N GLY A 636 -56.63 -48.44 6.94
CA GLY A 636 -56.20 -48.97 8.25
C GLY A 636 -55.02 -48.23 8.92
N ASN A 637 -54.39 -47.26 8.26
CA ASN A 637 -53.27 -46.50 8.80
C ASN A 637 -53.68 -45.05 9.08
N LYS A 638 -53.57 -44.61 10.35
CA LYS A 638 -53.70 -43.20 10.71
C LYS A 638 -52.55 -42.42 10.06
N VAL A 639 -52.86 -41.40 9.27
CA VAL A 639 -51.85 -40.49 8.73
C VAL A 639 -51.23 -39.73 9.90
N GLN A 640 -49.95 -39.96 10.15
CA GLN A 640 -49.22 -39.25 11.20
C GLN A 640 -49.20 -37.75 10.89
N PRO A 641 -49.47 -36.87 11.88
CA PRO A 641 -49.22 -35.45 11.70
C PRO A 641 -47.74 -35.24 11.36
N LEU A 642 -47.45 -34.22 10.53
CA LEU A 642 -46.08 -33.89 10.12
C LEU A 642 -45.35 -35.03 9.37
N ALA A 643 -46.07 -35.82 8.55
CA ALA A 643 -45.54 -36.98 7.83
C ALA A 643 -44.23 -36.71 7.04
N ALA A 644 -44.12 -35.56 6.37
CA ALA A 644 -42.93 -35.20 5.61
C ALA A 644 -41.69 -35.02 6.52
N LEU A 645 -41.85 -34.35 7.66
CA LEU A 645 -40.77 -34.13 8.63
C LEU A 645 -40.40 -35.43 9.35
N ASN A 646 -41.39 -36.24 9.73
CA ASN A 646 -41.17 -37.56 10.32
C ASN A 646 -40.43 -38.49 9.35
N ALA A 647 -40.78 -38.48 8.07
CA ALA A 647 -40.01 -39.20 7.05
C ALA A 647 -38.58 -38.67 6.92
N MET A 648 -38.37 -37.35 6.93
CA MET A 648 -37.02 -36.77 6.86
C MET A 648 -36.14 -37.18 8.06
N VAL A 649 -36.73 -37.29 9.25
CA VAL A 649 -36.04 -37.79 10.45
C VAL A 649 -35.74 -39.28 10.32
N GLN A 650 -36.71 -40.10 9.90
CA GLN A 650 -36.52 -41.54 9.70
C GLN A 650 -35.42 -41.87 8.67
N TYR A 651 -35.32 -41.08 7.60
CA TYR A 651 -34.29 -41.24 6.57
C TYR A 651 -33.00 -40.43 6.84
N ASN A 652 -32.84 -39.86 8.05
CA ASN A 652 -31.66 -39.09 8.47
C ASN A 652 -31.23 -37.98 7.50
N ARG A 653 -32.20 -37.27 6.90
CA ARG A 653 -31.92 -36.20 5.92
C ARG A 653 -31.67 -34.85 6.60
N ILE A 654 -30.49 -34.71 7.20
CA ILE A 654 -30.07 -33.51 7.96
C ILE A 654 -30.13 -32.23 7.12
N GLU A 655 -29.70 -32.29 5.87
CA GLU A 655 -29.66 -31.12 4.98
C GLU A 655 -31.06 -30.57 4.67
N LEU A 656 -32.03 -31.48 4.48
CA LEU A 656 -33.44 -31.15 4.27
C LEU A 656 -34.08 -30.61 5.55
N LEU A 657 -33.77 -31.17 6.72
CA LEU A 657 -34.24 -30.67 8.02
C LEU A 657 -33.64 -29.32 8.38
N ASN A 658 -32.39 -29.07 7.96
CA ASN A 658 -31.72 -27.78 8.15
C ASN A 658 -32.19 -26.71 7.17
N HIS A 659 -32.99 -27.07 6.17
CA HIS A 659 -33.52 -26.14 5.19
C HIS A 659 -34.34 -25.03 5.89
N PRO A 660 -34.19 -23.76 5.48
CA PRO A 660 -34.87 -22.63 6.12
C PRO A 660 -36.40 -22.79 6.19
N VAL A 661 -37.02 -23.43 5.19
CA VAL A 661 -38.46 -23.73 5.18
C VAL A 661 -38.84 -24.60 6.38
N CYS A 662 -38.12 -25.73 6.58
CA CYS A 662 -38.37 -26.66 7.67
C CYS A 662 -38.14 -26.00 9.04
N LYS A 663 -37.07 -25.22 9.19
CA LYS A 663 -36.78 -24.47 10.43
C LYS A 663 -37.85 -23.45 10.76
N LYS A 664 -38.27 -22.64 9.78
CA LYS A 664 -39.30 -21.62 10.01
C LYS A 664 -40.68 -22.23 10.25
N TYR A 665 -40.98 -23.35 9.61
CA TYR A 665 -42.18 -24.10 9.89
C TYR A 665 -42.21 -24.66 11.32
N LEU A 666 -41.10 -25.24 11.81
CA LEU A 666 -41.00 -25.70 13.20
C LEU A 666 -41.06 -24.55 14.21
N ALA A 667 -40.38 -23.44 13.95
CA ALA A 667 -40.45 -22.26 14.80
C ALA A 667 -41.87 -21.69 14.89
N MET A 668 -42.60 -21.67 13.77
CA MET A 668 -44.00 -21.27 13.73
C MET A 668 -44.86 -22.17 14.65
N LYS A 669 -44.70 -23.50 14.57
CA LYS A 669 -45.43 -24.47 15.41
C LYS A 669 -45.03 -24.38 16.89
N TRP A 670 -43.76 -24.10 17.17
CA TRP A 670 -43.26 -23.87 18.52
C TRP A 670 -43.89 -22.66 19.19
N VAL A 671 -43.92 -21.51 18.52
CA VAL A 671 -44.55 -20.28 19.03
C VAL A 671 -46.06 -20.43 19.14
N ALA A 672 -46.66 -21.17 18.22
CA ALA A 672 -48.10 -21.40 18.14
C ALA A 672 -48.68 -22.14 19.37
N TYR A 673 -48.09 -23.27 19.76
CA TYR A 673 -48.60 -24.09 20.87
C TYR A 673 -47.52 -24.85 21.65
N GLY A 674 -46.36 -25.12 21.05
CA GLY A 674 -45.30 -25.92 21.67
C GLY A 674 -44.75 -25.30 22.96
N SER A 675 -44.43 -24.01 22.93
CA SER A 675 -43.85 -23.28 24.06
C SER A 675 -44.81 -23.23 25.26
N ILE A 676 -46.09 -22.92 25.01
CA ILE A 676 -47.12 -22.80 26.05
C ILE A 676 -47.38 -24.17 26.70
N ALA A 677 -47.56 -25.22 25.90
CA ALA A 677 -47.82 -26.56 26.42
C ALA A 677 -46.65 -27.10 27.25
N HIS A 678 -45.41 -26.85 26.82
CA HIS A 678 -44.23 -27.31 27.52
C HIS A 678 -44.00 -26.56 28.84
N VAL A 679 -44.12 -25.23 28.84
CA VAL A 679 -43.98 -24.39 30.05
C VAL A 679 -45.05 -24.75 31.08
N LEU A 680 -46.29 -25.01 30.64
CA LEU A 680 -47.37 -25.44 31.54
C LEU A 680 -47.05 -26.78 32.23
N ASN A 681 -46.54 -27.76 31.48
CA ASN A 681 -46.18 -29.07 32.04
C ASN A 681 -45.01 -28.96 33.04
N MET A 682 -44.01 -28.13 32.75
CA MET A 682 -42.91 -27.86 33.68
C MET A 682 -43.40 -27.17 34.96
N PHE A 683 -44.29 -26.19 34.82
CA PHE A 683 -44.88 -25.49 35.96
C PHE A 683 -45.66 -26.43 36.88
N LEU A 684 -46.45 -27.35 36.32
CA LEU A 684 -47.19 -28.35 37.10
C LEU A 684 -46.27 -29.28 37.90
N TYR A 685 -45.15 -29.71 37.31
CA TYR A 685 -44.16 -30.52 38.03
C TYR A 685 -43.48 -29.76 39.18
N LEU A 686 -43.10 -28.49 38.95
CA LEU A 686 -42.51 -27.62 39.96
C LEU A 686 -43.46 -27.35 41.14
N LEU A 687 -44.76 -27.31 40.88
CA LEU A 687 -45.77 -27.12 41.93
C LEU A 687 -45.85 -28.30 42.91
N GLY A 688 -45.40 -29.50 42.52
CA GLY A 688 -45.20 -30.63 43.43
C GLY A 688 -43.80 -30.66 44.08
N LEU A 689 -42.76 -30.35 43.30
CA LEU A 689 -41.36 -30.42 43.74
C LEU A 689 -41.01 -29.37 44.81
N LEU A 690 -41.36 -28.10 44.60
CA LEU A 690 -40.97 -27.02 45.50
C LEU A 690 -41.57 -27.20 46.91
N PRO A 691 -42.87 -27.54 47.08
CA PRO A 691 -43.43 -27.82 48.40
C PRO A 691 -42.80 -29.06 49.08
N LEU A 692 -42.45 -30.11 48.32
CA LEU A 692 -41.76 -31.29 48.86
C LEU A 692 -40.38 -30.92 49.42
N THR A 693 -39.61 -30.11 48.70
CA THR A 693 -38.30 -29.65 49.18
C THR A 693 -38.40 -28.76 50.40
N HIS A 694 -39.38 -27.84 50.43
CA HIS A 694 -39.66 -27.00 51.59
C HIS A 694 -40.00 -27.84 52.83
N LEU A 695 -40.76 -28.93 52.66
CA LEU A 695 -41.13 -29.84 53.75
C LEU A 695 -39.90 -30.55 54.35
N ILE A 696 -38.95 -31.01 53.53
CA ILE A 696 -37.72 -31.67 54.01
C ILE A 696 -36.77 -30.69 54.69
N VAL A 697 -36.59 -29.48 54.15
CA VAL A 697 -35.66 -28.51 54.74
C VAL A 697 -36.15 -28.04 56.12
N THR A 698 -37.47 -27.97 56.31
CA THR A 698 -38.06 -27.46 57.57
C THR A 698 -38.18 -28.52 58.66
N LEU A 699 -38.40 -29.79 58.32
CA LEU A 699 -38.58 -30.90 59.29
C LEU A 699 -37.25 -31.63 59.56
N ARG A 700 -36.31 -31.01 60.27
CA ARG A 700 -35.03 -31.66 60.59
C ARG A 700 -35.18 -32.70 61.72
N PRO A 701 -34.78 -33.98 61.55
CA PRO A 701 -34.79 -34.96 62.63
C PRO A 701 -33.68 -34.70 63.66
N SER A 702 -33.97 -34.97 64.94
CA SER A 702 -32.99 -34.92 66.03
C SER A 702 -32.43 -36.31 66.34
N VAL A 703 -31.10 -36.41 66.46
CA VAL A 703 -30.41 -37.66 66.82
C VAL A 703 -30.06 -37.61 68.31
N ASN A 704 -30.56 -38.56 69.09
CA ASN A 704 -30.10 -38.78 70.46
C ASN A 704 -29.16 -39.98 70.48
N THR A 705 -27.93 -39.78 70.95
CA THR A 705 -26.98 -40.83 71.27
C THR A 705 -27.31 -41.40 72.65
N SER A 706 -27.74 -42.66 72.75
CA SER A 706 -27.69 -43.35 74.04
C SER A 706 -26.24 -43.75 74.35
N ASP A 707 -25.86 -43.80 75.63
CA ASP A 707 -24.49 -44.11 76.09
C ASP A 707 -23.99 -45.53 75.68
N THR A 708 -24.84 -46.33 75.04
CA THR A 708 -24.52 -47.64 74.43
C THR A 708 -24.06 -47.56 72.98
N GLY A 709 -23.96 -46.36 72.39
CA GLY A 709 -23.58 -46.18 70.98
C GLY A 709 -24.70 -46.46 69.98
N GLU A 710 -25.94 -46.63 70.45
CA GLU A 710 -27.11 -46.73 69.57
C GLU A 710 -27.66 -45.32 69.28
N HIS A 711 -27.76 -44.98 67.99
CA HIS A 711 -28.31 -43.71 67.52
C HIS A 711 -29.82 -43.85 67.33
N ASN A 712 -30.61 -43.44 68.34
CA ASN A 712 -32.06 -43.38 68.20
C ASN A 712 -32.46 -42.04 67.56
N ILE A 713 -32.93 -42.13 66.31
CA ILE A 713 -33.46 -40.99 65.55
C ILE A 713 -34.90 -40.77 66.00
N ILE A 714 -35.14 -39.71 66.76
CA ILE A 714 -36.50 -39.33 67.16
C ILE A 714 -36.98 -38.27 66.17
N MET A 715 -38.05 -38.58 65.45
CA MET A 715 -38.75 -37.60 64.62
C MET A 715 -39.51 -36.66 65.56
N VAL A 716 -39.43 -35.35 65.31
CA VAL A 716 -40.27 -34.38 66.02
C VAL A 716 -41.73 -34.74 65.71
N PRO A 717 -42.57 -35.13 66.70
CA PRO A 717 -43.96 -35.46 66.44
C PRO A 717 -44.66 -34.18 65.99
N VAL A 718 -45.35 -34.23 64.86
CA VAL A 718 -46.00 -33.05 64.31
C VAL A 718 -47.50 -33.31 64.17
N SER A 719 -48.27 -32.76 65.11
CA SER A 719 -49.72 -32.81 65.10
C SER A 719 -50.29 -31.85 64.03
N PHE A 720 -51.24 -32.33 63.23
CA PHE A 720 -51.82 -31.56 62.10
C PHE A 720 -52.52 -30.26 62.54
N THR A 721 -52.90 -30.17 63.82
CA THR A 721 -53.69 -29.07 64.40
C THR A 721 -52.85 -27.91 64.97
N GLU A 722 -51.56 -28.11 65.28
CA GLU A 722 -50.72 -27.10 65.96
C GLU A 722 -49.63 -26.47 65.07
N GLN A 723 -49.58 -26.84 63.78
CA GLN A 723 -48.55 -26.38 62.85
C GLN A 723 -48.83 -25.01 62.18
N ARG A 724 -47.77 -24.39 61.63
CA ARG A 724 -47.90 -23.22 60.74
C ARG A 724 -48.69 -23.55 59.48
N VAL A 725 -49.59 -22.65 59.07
CA VAL A 725 -50.45 -22.76 57.87
C VAL A 725 -49.65 -23.13 56.61
N SER A 726 -48.42 -22.62 56.45
CA SER A 726 -47.56 -22.94 55.30
C SER A 726 -47.19 -24.41 55.21
N LEU A 727 -46.99 -25.09 56.34
CA LEU A 727 -46.57 -26.50 56.37
C LEU A 727 -47.75 -27.42 56.03
N SER A 728 -48.92 -27.14 56.61
CA SER A 728 -50.17 -27.83 56.28
C SER A 728 -50.52 -27.66 54.79
N PHE A 729 -50.40 -26.44 54.26
CA PHE A 729 -50.60 -26.17 52.83
C PHE A 729 -49.61 -26.95 51.96
N CYS A 730 -48.32 -27.02 52.33
CA CYS A 730 -47.33 -27.80 51.58
C CYS A 730 -47.66 -29.29 51.58
N MET A 731 -48.02 -29.88 52.72
CA MET A 731 -48.37 -31.30 52.80
C MET A 731 -49.59 -31.64 51.94
N VAL A 732 -50.64 -30.82 52.00
CA VAL A 732 -51.84 -30.99 51.16
C VAL A 732 -51.50 -30.81 49.68
N MET A 733 -50.71 -29.79 49.32
CA MET A 733 -50.30 -29.56 47.94
C MET A 733 -49.50 -30.73 47.36
N VAL A 734 -48.53 -31.27 48.11
CA VAL A 734 -47.76 -32.45 47.69
C VAL A 734 -48.67 -33.67 47.52
N LEU A 735 -49.63 -33.88 48.41
CA LEU A 735 -50.57 -34.99 48.30
C LEU A 735 -51.47 -34.87 47.06
N VAL A 736 -52.03 -33.67 46.81
CA VAL A 736 -52.83 -33.40 45.60
C VAL A 736 -52.01 -33.61 44.33
N MET A 737 -50.76 -33.12 44.29
CA MET A 737 -49.88 -33.28 43.14
C MET A 737 -49.45 -34.73 42.92
N ASN A 738 -49.26 -35.53 43.96
CA ASN A 738 -48.98 -36.96 43.81
C ASN A 738 -50.17 -37.73 43.25
N ILE A 739 -51.40 -37.41 43.69
CA ILE A 739 -52.62 -38.00 43.12
C ILE A 739 -52.74 -37.62 41.64
N TYR A 740 -52.46 -36.36 41.30
CA TYR A 740 -52.40 -35.90 39.91
C TYR A 740 -51.35 -36.67 39.10
N SER A 741 -50.13 -36.84 39.62
CA SER A 741 -49.05 -37.58 38.96
C SER A 741 -49.43 -39.04 38.72
N ILE A 742 -50.01 -39.72 39.71
CA ILE A 742 -50.49 -41.11 39.53
C ILE A 742 -51.59 -41.16 38.47
N GLY A 743 -52.56 -40.24 38.52
CA GLY A 743 -53.62 -40.17 37.50
C GLY A 743 -53.05 -39.94 36.09
N LYS A 744 -52.08 -39.04 35.96
CA LYS A 744 -51.35 -38.77 34.72
C LYS A 744 -50.63 -40.03 34.21
N GLU A 745 -49.94 -40.77 35.08
CA GLU A 745 -49.23 -42.00 34.69
C GLU A 745 -50.19 -43.13 34.30
N VAL A 746 -51.31 -43.29 34.99
CA VAL A 746 -52.36 -44.27 34.62
C VAL A 746 -52.95 -43.96 33.24
N VAL A 747 -53.19 -42.69 32.92
CA VAL A 747 -53.64 -42.27 31.58
C VAL A 747 -52.57 -42.58 30.53
N GLN A 748 -51.29 -42.36 30.84
CA GLN A 748 -50.18 -42.69 29.93
C GLN A 748 -50.06 -44.19 29.68
N ILE A 749 -50.18 -45.02 30.71
CA ILE A 749 -50.19 -46.49 30.59
C ILE A 749 -51.33 -46.94 29.65
N SER A 750 -52.52 -46.34 29.78
CA SER A 750 -53.66 -46.64 28.91
C SER A 750 -53.39 -46.29 27.43
N GLN A 751 -52.72 -45.16 27.17
CA GLN A 751 -52.43 -44.69 25.81
C GLN A 751 -51.25 -45.45 25.15
N GLN A 752 -50.17 -45.70 25.89
CA GLN A 752 -48.90 -46.21 25.35
C GLN A 752 -48.73 -47.74 25.47
N ARG A 753 -49.55 -48.41 26.30
CA ARG A 753 -49.52 -49.87 26.53
C ARG A 753 -48.10 -50.38 26.82
N TRP A 754 -47.61 -51.36 26.06
CA TRP A 754 -46.30 -51.99 26.27
C TRP A 754 -45.10 -51.07 26.07
N LYS A 755 -45.23 -50.01 25.25
CA LYS A 755 -44.14 -49.02 25.06
C LYS A 755 -43.88 -48.19 26.31
N TYR A 756 -44.83 -48.13 27.23
CA TYR A 756 -44.69 -47.37 28.46
C TYR A 756 -43.57 -47.91 29.37
N PHE A 757 -43.44 -49.23 29.46
CA PHE A 757 -42.50 -49.88 30.39
C PHE A 757 -41.04 -49.85 29.95
N THR A 758 -40.76 -49.50 28.68
CA THR A 758 -39.40 -49.41 28.16
C THR A 758 -38.70 -48.09 28.50
N ASP A 759 -39.46 -47.05 28.85
CA ASP A 759 -38.91 -45.73 29.13
C ASP A 759 -38.50 -45.58 30.60
N TYR A 760 -37.22 -45.26 30.83
CA TYR A 760 -36.66 -45.07 32.18
C TYR A 760 -37.27 -43.88 32.93
N SER A 761 -37.65 -42.82 32.21
CA SER A 761 -38.25 -41.62 32.81
C SER A 761 -39.55 -41.93 33.56
N ASN A 762 -40.40 -42.80 32.99
CA ASN A 762 -41.65 -43.22 33.61
C ASN A 762 -41.41 -43.97 34.93
N GLN A 763 -40.36 -44.80 34.98
CA GLN A 763 -39.98 -45.52 36.20
C GLN A 763 -39.52 -44.55 37.29
N SER A 764 -38.77 -43.51 36.93
CA SER A 764 -38.35 -42.45 37.86
C SER A 764 -39.54 -41.67 38.44
N ASP A 765 -40.54 -41.36 37.61
CA ASP A 765 -41.76 -40.67 38.06
C ASP A 765 -42.60 -41.52 39.04
N TRP A 766 -42.71 -42.85 38.81
CA TRP A 766 -43.34 -43.77 39.77
C TRP A 766 -42.58 -43.87 41.09
N ILE A 767 -41.25 -44.00 41.04
CA ILE A 767 -40.39 -44.03 42.22
C ILE A 767 -40.59 -42.75 43.04
N SER A 768 -40.53 -41.59 42.38
CA SER A 768 -40.77 -40.30 43.01
C SER A 768 -42.16 -40.23 43.68
N ALA A 769 -43.22 -40.66 42.99
CA ALA A 769 -44.57 -40.62 43.52
C ALA A 769 -44.76 -41.57 44.74
N ILE A 770 -44.27 -42.81 44.65
CA ILE A 770 -44.40 -43.80 45.73
C ILE A 770 -43.65 -43.35 46.98
N PHE A 771 -42.39 -42.92 46.85
CA PHE A 771 -41.59 -42.47 47.99
C PHE A 771 -42.10 -41.13 48.55
N SER A 772 -42.67 -40.25 47.72
CA SER A 772 -43.32 -39.02 48.18
C SER A 772 -44.58 -39.30 49.01
N ILE A 773 -45.38 -40.31 48.62
CA ILE A 773 -46.54 -40.75 49.41
C ILE A 773 -46.10 -41.41 50.71
N LEU A 774 -45.08 -42.28 50.66
CA LEU A 774 -44.51 -42.91 51.85
C LEU A 774 -43.90 -41.91 52.83
N PHE A 775 -43.51 -40.72 52.35
CA PHE A 775 -43.08 -39.61 53.19
C PHE A 775 -44.26 -38.83 53.80
N VAL A 776 -45.24 -38.44 52.98
CA VAL A 776 -46.32 -37.54 53.42
C VAL A 776 -47.40 -38.26 54.22
N VAL A 777 -47.83 -39.47 53.84
CA VAL A 777 -48.94 -40.16 54.52
C VAL A 777 -48.63 -40.49 55.99
N PRO A 778 -47.46 -41.06 56.34
CA PRO A 778 -47.08 -41.27 57.75
C PRO A 778 -46.93 -39.96 58.54
N LEU A 779 -46.49 -38.87 57.88
CA LEU A 779 -46.41 -37.54 58.49
C LEU A 779 -47.80 -36.97 58.83
N MET A 780 -48.82 -37.27 58.03
CA MET A 780 -50.22 -36.89 58.30
C MET A 780 -50.85 -37.69 59.44
N ILE A 781 -50.46 -38.97 59.58
CA ILE A 781 -50.99 -39.92 60.58
C ILE A 781 -50.16 -39.90 61.88
N ASN A 782 -49.05 -39.15 61.90
CA ASN A 782 -48.11 -39.04 63.02
C ASN A 782 -47.53 -40.40 63.46
N ALA A 783 -47.13 -41.22 62.48
CA ALA A 783 -46.55 -42.52 62.73
C ALA A 783 -45.08 -42.42 63.20
N GLU A 784 -44.71 -43.17 64.23
CA GLU A 784 -43.34 -43.22 64.75
C GLU A 784 -42.46 -44.11 63.87
N GLY A 785 -41.39 -43.56 63.29
CA GLY A 785 -40.38 -44.36 62.57
C GLY A 785 -39.35 -43.52 61.80
N SER A 786 -38.20 -44.11 61.45
CA SER A 786 -37.18 -43.44 60.61
C SER A 786 -37.40 -43.67 59.10
N LEU A 787 -38.23 -44.65 58.74
CA LEU A 787 -38.44 -45.09 57.35
C LEU A 787 -39.07 -44.02 56.46
N HIS A 788 -40.04 -43.25 56.98
CA HIS A 788 -40.67 -42.19 56.20
C HIS A 788 -39.68 -41.07 55.88
N TRP A 789 -38.72 -40.78 56.77
CA TRP A 789 -37.68 -39.78 56.50
C TRP A 789 -36.67 -40.24 55.44
N GLN A 790 -36.25 -41.51 55.52
CA GLN A 790 -35.41 -42.13 54.47
C GLN A 790 -36.13 -42.11 53.12
N ALA A 791 -37.43 -42.41 53.09
CA ALA A 791 -38.27 -42.31 51.91
C ALA A 791 -38.33 -40.87 51.37
N GLY A 792 -38.49 -39.88 52.24
CA GLY A 792 -38.47 -38.46 51.86
C GLY A 792 -37.16 -38.04 51.19
N ALA A 793 -36.01 -38.44 51.74
CA ALA A 793 -34.70 -38.14 51.17
C ALA A 793 -34.54 -38.73 49.76
N ILE A 794 -34.96 -39.99 49.57
CA ILE A 794 -34.97 -40.66 48.26
C ILE A 794 -35.94 -39.97 47.30
N ALA A 795 -37.12 -39.55 47.78
CA ALA A 795 -38.11 -38.85 46.98
C ALA A 795 -37.54 -37.55 46.41
N VAL A 796 -36.99 -36.66 47.26
CA VAL A 796 -36.46 -35.37 46.79
C VAL A 796 -35.31 -35.51 45.82
N LEU A 797 -34.37 -36.44 46.07
CA LEU A 797 -33.27 -36.69 45.14
C LEU A 797 -33.81 -37.13 43.77
N ASN A 798 -34.71 -38.11 43.74
CA ASN A 798 -35.29 -38.59 42.49
C ASN A 798 -36.14 -37.53 41.79
N SER A 799 -36.89 -36.70 42.52
CA SER A 799 -37.71 -35.65 41.90
C SER A 799 -36.84 -34.55 41.25
N TRP A 800 -35.70 -34.19 41.82
CA TRP A 800 -34.77 -33.23 41.17
C TRP A 800 -34.06 -33.84 39.95
N VAL A 801 -33.65 -35.12 40.02
CA VAL A 801 -33.10 -35.83 38.86
C VAL A 801 -34.16 -35.99 37.77
N GLY A 802 -35.40 -36.29 38.13
CA GLY A 802 -36.56 -36.33 37.23
C GLY A 802 -36.81 -34.97 36.57
N PHE A 803 -36.72 -33.87 37.33
CA PHE A 803 -36.82 -32.51 36.79
C PHE A 803 -35.77 -32.21 35.70
N LEU A 804 -34.54 -32.71 35.86
CA LEU A 804 -33.48 -32.54 34.87
C LEU A 804 -33.84 -33.18 33.52
N LEU A 805 -34.62 -34.27 33.51
CA LEU A 805 -35.14 -34.88 32.27
C LEU A 805 -36.22 -34.01 31.60
N TYR A 806 -37.00 -33.23 32.36
CA TYR A 806 -37.95 -32.27 31.76
C TYR A 806 -37.24 -31.13 31.03
N LEU A 807 -36.03 -30.75 31.46
CA LEU A 807 -35.19 -29.75 30.79
C LEU A 807 -34.59 -30.25 29.46
N GLN A 808 -34.65 -31.55 29.17
CA GLN A 808 -34.15 -32.15 27.94
C GLN A 808 -34.73 -31.48 26.68
N ARG A 809 -35.94 -30.94 26.73
CA ARG A 809 -36.66 -30.41 25.56
C ARG A 809 -36.30 -28.96 25.20
N PHE A 810 -35.61 -28.22 26.07
CA PHE A 810 -35.18 -26.85 25.76
C PHE A 810 -33.98 -26.83 24.81
N GLU A 811 -33.95 -25.88 23.89
CA GLU A 811 -32.92 -25.83 22.84
C GLU A 811 -31.50 -25.61 23.38
N GLY A 812 -31.34 -24.81 24.44
CA GLY A 812 -30.03 -24.52 25.06
C GLY A 812 -29.57 -25.60 26.02
N VAL A 813 -30.41 -25.96 26.99
CA VAL A 813 -30.05 -26.91 28.07
C VAL A 813 -30.17 -28.37 27.63
N GLY A 814 -31.06 -28.67 26.68
CA GLY A 814 -31.42 -30.04 26.32
C GLY A 814 -30.27 -30.88 25.77
N ILE A 815 -29.34 -30.25 25.03
CA ILE A 815 -28.15 -30.93 24.51
C ILE A 815 -27.29 -31.47 25.66
N TYR A 816 -27.12 -30.71 26.74
CA TYR A 816 -26.34 -31.13 27.91
C TYR A 816 -26.99 -32.31 28.63
N VAL A 817 -28.32 -32.31 28.76
CA VAL A 817 -29.06 -33.44 29.36
C VAL A 817 -28.92 -34.70 28.52
N VAL A 818 -28.99 -34.59 27.19
CA VAL A 818 -28.77 -35.74 26.28
C VAL A 818 -27.34 -36.24 26.35
N MET A 819 -26.34 -35.34 26.36
CA MET A 819 -24.93 -35.74 26.53
C MET A 819 -24.71 -36.43 27.86
N PHE A 820 -25.23 -35.87 28.97
CA PHE A 820 -25.15 -36.49 30.29
C PHE A 820 -25.76 -37.90 30.30
N GLY A 821 -26.92 -38.07 29.67
CA GLY A 821 -27.57 -39.38 29.56
C GLY A 821 -26.74 -40.41 28.78
N GLU A 822 -26.09 -40.04 27.67
CA GLU A 822 -25.22 -40.95 26.93
C GLU A 822 -23.93 -41.27 27.71
N ILE A 823 -23.30 -40.26 28.33
CA ILE A 823 -22.12 -40.45 29.19
C ILE A 823 -22.44 -41.37 30.36
N MET A 824 -23.61 -41.25 30.99
CA MET A 824 -24.03 -42.13 32.07
C MET A 824 -24.19 -43.58 31.59
N LYS A 825 -24.71 -43.81 30.37
CA LYS A 825 -24.78 -45.17 29.80
C LYS A 825 -23.39 -45.74 29.52
N THR A 826 -22.46 -44.94 29.00
CA THR A 826 -21.10 -45.41 28.73
C THR A 826 -20.33 -45.64 30.02
N LEU A 827 -20.47 -44.77 31.01
CA LEU A 827 -19.99 -44.96 32.38
C LEU A 827 -20.46 -46.28 32.98
N VAL A 828 -21.78 -46.56 32.96
CA VAL A 828 -22.32 -47.81 33.53
C VAL A 828 -21.76 -49.04 32.82
N ARG A 829 -21.66 -49.03 31.48
CA ARG A 829 -21.06 -50.14 30.72
C ARG A 829 -19.59 -50.37 31.08
N ILE A 830 -18.82 -49.29 31.22
CA ILE A 830 -17.39 -49.35 31.56
C ILE A 830 -17.20 -49.83 33.00
N VAL A 831 -17.93 -49.27 33.97
CA VAL A 831 -17.86 -49.69 35.38
C VAL A 831 -18.18 -51.17 35.53
N LEU A 832 -19.17 -51.71 34.80
CA LEU A 832 -19.47 -53.14 34.81
C LEU A 832 -18.32 -54.00 34.23
N LEU A 833 -17.66 -53.55 33.16
CA LEU A 833 -16.51 -54.25 32.58
C LEU A 833 -15.33 -54.32 33.57
N PHE A 834 -15.06 -53.21 34.26
CA PHE A 834 -13.92 -53.09 35.17
C PHE A 834 -14.26 -53.43 36.63
N PHE A 835 -15.50 -53.81 36.92
CA PHE A 835 -15.93 -54.26 38.25
C PHE A 835 -15.08 -55.44 38.74
N TYR A 836 -14.76 -56.39 37.86
CA TYR A 836 -13.90 -57.53 38.20
C TYR A 836 -12.47 -57.11 38.55
N LEU A 837 -11.94 -56.09 37.87
CA LEU A 837 -10.60 -55.57 38.15
C LEU A 837 -10.58 -54.82 39.48
N MET A 838 -11.62 -54.02 39.77
CA MET A 838 -11.81 -53.37 41.08
C MET A 838 -11.88 -54.41 42.20
N LEU A 839 -12.68 -55.46 42.00
CA LEU A 839 -12.85 -56.54 42.96
C LEU A 839 -11.53 -57.29 43.21
N ALA A 840 -10.72 -57.53 42.17
CA ALA A 840 -9.40 -58.16 42.32
C ALA A 840 -8.44 -57.33 43.21
N PHE A 841 -8.35 -56.01 42.99
CA PHE A 841 -7.54 -55.14 43.84
C PHE A 841 -8.12 -55.01 45.26
N SER A 842 -9.44 -54.99 45.42
CA SER A 842 -10.08 -54.97 46.75
C SER A 842 -9.79 -56.22 47.57
N LEU A 843 -9.78 -57.39 46.95
CA LEU A 843 -9.44 -58.64 47.62
C LEU A 843 -7.94 -58.70 47.93
N ALA A 844 -7.10 -58.18 47.03
CA ALA A 844 -5.66 -58.07 47.26
C ALA A 844 -5.34 -57.15 48.46
N PHE A 845 -5.94 -55.96 48.51
CA PHE A 845 -5.76 -55.06 49.66
C PHE A 845 -6.38 -55.61 50.94
N HIS A 846 -7.51 -56.30 50.87
CA HIS A 846 -8.09 -56.99 52.03
C HIS A 846 -7.16 -58.08 52.57
N ALA A 847 -6.51 -58.86 51.70
CA ALA A 847 -5.56 -59.89 52.09
C ALA A 847 -4.25 -59.32 52.67
N LEU A 848 -3.80 -58.16 52.19
CA LEU A 848 -2.51 -57.55 52.58
C LEU A 848 -2.64 -56.62 53.80
N MET A 849 -3.77 -55.93 53.95
CA MET A 849 -4.01 -54.92 55.00
C MET A 849 -5.11 -55.40 55.98
N LEU A 850 -4.78 -56.44 56.74
CA LEU A 850 -5.70 -57.14 57.65
C LEU A 850 -6.35 -56.24 58.72
N ASN A 851 -5.69 -55.15 59.12
CA ASN A 851 -6.13 -54.31 60.23
C ASN A 851 -7.05 -53.13 59.81
N GLN A 852 -6.97 -52.69 58.55
CA GLN A 852 -7.77 -51.55 58.07
C GLN A 852 -9.01 -52.02 57.29
N PHE A 853 -8.94 -53.16 56.61
CA PHE A 853 -10.05 -53.71 55.84
C PHE A 853 -10.71 -54.87 56.55
N ASN A 854 -11.50 -54.56 57.59
CA ASN A 854 -12.16 -55.59 58.41
C ASN A 854 -13.27 -56.37 57.67
N SER A 855 -13.87 -55.79 56.63
CA SER A 855 -14.91 -56.46 55.84
C SER A 855 -14.69 -56.29 54.34
N VAL A 856 -15.04 -57.33 53.58
CA VAL A 856 -14.93 -57.33 52.11
C VAL A 856 -15.73 -56.19 51.48
N PRO A 857 -16.99 -55.91 51.87
CA PRO A 857 -17.74 -54.79 51.29
C PRO A 857 -17.08 -53.42 51.55
N LEU A 858 -16.49 -53.23 52.74
CA LEU A 858 -15.78 -51.99 53.06
C LEU A 858 -14.50 -51.84 52.22
N SER A 859 -13.78 -52.94 51.98
CA SER A 859 -12.62 -52.94 51.07
C SER A 859 -13.01 -52.56 49.65
N VAL A 860 -14.10 -53.13 49.12
CA VAL A 860 -14.61 -52.79 47.78
C VAL A 860 -14.96 -51.30 47.71
N VAL A 861 -15.70 -50.77 48.68
CA VAL A 861 -16.05 -49.34 48.73
C VAL A 861 -14.80 -48.46 48.82
N GLN A 862 -13.83 -48.81 49.66
CA GLN A 862 -12.60 -48.02 49.78
C GLN A 862 -11.80 -48.05 48.48
N THR A 863 -11.66 -49.20 47.83
CA THR A 863 -10.98 -49.27 46.53
C THR A 863 -11.69 -48.49 45.44
N PHE A 864 -13.03 -48.42 45.49
CA PHE A 864 -13.80 -47.55 44.60
C PHE A 864 -13.52 -46.07 44.86
N VAL A 865 -13.45 -45.64 46.12
CA VAL A 865 -13.05 -44.27 46.50
C VAL A 865 -11.61 -43.97 46.04
N MET A 866 -10.69 -44.92 46.24
CA MET A 866 -9.31 -44.80 45.77
C MET A 866 -9.20 -44.74 44.24
N MET A 867 -10.11 -45.38 43.49
CA MET A 867 -10.16 -45.30 42.02
C MET A 867 -10.43 -43.87 41.53
N VAL A 868 -11.30 -43.12 42.22
CA VAL A 868 -11.64 -41.74 41.85
C VAL A 868 -10.45 -40.79 42.01
N GLY A 869 -9.46 -41.18 42.82
CA GLY A 869 -8.21 -40.43 43.04
C GLY A 869 -7.93 -40.09 44.50
N GLU A 870 -8.85 -40.40 45.42
CA GLU A 870 -8.66 -40.22 46.86
C GLU A 870 -7.86 -41.41 47.43
N LEU A 871 -6.53 -41.39 47.22
CA LEU A 871 -5.65 -42.51 47.57
C LEU A 871 -5.40 -42.67 49.09
N ASN A 872 -5.66 -41.64 49.90
CA ASN A 872 -5.40 -41.62 51.35
C ASN A 872 -4.03 -42.22 51.74
N TYR A 873 -2.99 -41.89 50.97
CA TYR A 873 -1.66 -42.50 51.08
C TYR A 873 -1.07 -42.40 52.48
N GLN A 874 -1.21 -41.24 53.12
CA GLN A 874 -0.62 -40.98 54.43
C GLN A 874 -1.22 -41.89 55.50
N ASN A 875 -2.54 -41.86 55.67
CA ASN A 875 -3.23 -42.60 56.73
C ASN A 875 -3.24 -44.12 56.48
N ASN A 876 -3.40 -44.56 55.23
CA ASN A 876 -3.63 -45.97 54.93
C ASN A 876 -2.33 -46.74 54.65
N PHE A 877 -1.30 -46.08 54.13
CA PHE A 877 -0.07 -46.76 53.67
C PHE A 877 1.19 -46.27 54.38
N LEU A 878 1.39 -44.96 54.52
CA LEU A 878 2.63 -44.41 55.10
C LEU A 878 2.68 -44.59 56.62
N ASP A 879 1.65 -44.15 57.34
CA ASP A 879 1.60 -44.23 58.80
C ASP A 879 1.64 -45.69 59.26
N GLU A 880 0.94 -46.58 58.57
CA GLU A 880 0.91 -48.00 58.90
C GLU A 880 2.23 -48.73 58.58
N TYR A 881 3.00 -48.20 57.61
CA TYR A 881 4.36 -48.66 57.32
C TYR A 881 5.37 -48.20 58.37
N LEU A 882 5.32 -46.91 58.74
CA LEU A 882 6.17 -46.32 59.78
C LEU A 882 5.91 -46.96 61.14
N ASN A 883 4.65 -47.31 61.44
CA ASN A 883 4.25 -47.99 62.66
C ASN A 883 4.54 -49.52 62.65
N HIS A 884 5.18 -50.05 61.60
CA HIS A 884 5.47 -51.49 61.39
C HIS A 884 4.24 -52.42 61.49
N ARG A 885 3.05 -51.90 61.20
CA ARG A 885 1.79 -52.67 61.28
C ARG A 885 1.39 -53.35 59.97
N LEU A 886 2.10 -53.05 58.87
CA LEU A 886 1.95 -53.74 57.60
C LEU A 886 2.81 -55.02 57.55
N PRO A 887 2.23 -56.23 57.54
CA PRO A 887 2.99 -57.48 57.55
C PRO A 887 3.83 -57.67 56.28
N PHE A 888 3.36 -57.16 55.14
CA PHE A 888 4.03 -57.28 53.84
C PHE A 888 4.24 -55.90 53.20
N GLY A 889 5.02 -55.02 53.84
CA GLY A 889 5.21 -53.64 53.41
C GLY A 889 5.63 -53.50 51.94
N ILE A 890 6.74 -54.14 51.52
CA ILE A 890 7.28 -54.02 50.15
C ILE A 890 6.26 -54.49 49.09
N LEU A 891 5.62 -55.64 49.32
CA LEU A 891 4.62 -56.20 48.41
C LEU A 891 3.38 -55.31 48.33
N THR A 892 2.94 -54.76 49.46
CA THR A 892 1.80 -53.84 49.53
C THR A 892 2.09 -52.55 48.78
N TYR A 893 3.28 -51.97 48.93
CA TYR A 893 3.71 -50.80 48.16
C TYR A 893 3.81 -51.09 46.66
N PHE A 894 4.33 -52.26 46.27
CA PHE A 894 4.37 -52.65 44.87
C PHE A 894 2.97 -52.76 44.27
N ILE A 895 2.05 -53.46 44.95
CA ILE A 895 0.65 -53.60 44.51
C ILE A 895 -0.05 -52.24 44.53
N PHE A 896 0.26 -51.36 45.47
CA PHE A 896 -0.24 -49.99 45.51
C PHE A 896 0.23 -49.16 44.31
N VAL A 897 1.52 -49.21 43.94
CA VAL A 897 2.04 -48.52 42.75
C VAL A 897 1.38 -49.05 41.48
N VAL A 898 1.22 -50.37 41.36
CA VAL A 898 0.48 -51.00 40.24
C VAL A 898 -0.97 -50.53 40.22
N PHE A 899 -1.63 -50.48 41.38
CA PHE A 899 -2.99 -49.97 41.50
C PHE A 899 -3.10 -48.52 41.04
N VAL A 900 -2.20 -47.62 41.48
CA VAL A 900 -2.21 -46.20 41.08
C VAL A 900 -2.07 -46.04 39.56
N LEU A 901 -1.23 -46.85 38.92
CA LEU A 901 -1.04 -46.82 37.47
C LEU A 901 -2.28 -47.32 36.72
N PHE A 902 -2.85 -48.44 37.13
CA PHE A 902 -3.97 -49.06 36.41
C PHE A 902 -5.31 -48.36 36.66
N MET A 903 -5.59 -47.97 37.90
CA MET A 903 -6.90 -47.47 38.31
C MET A 903 -7.01 -45.95 38.14
N PRO A 904 -6.43 -45.09 39.00
CA PRO A 904 -6.53 -43.64 38.83
C PRO A 904 -5.98 -43.11 37.51
N ILE A 905 -4.87 -43.65 36.99
CA ILE A 905 -4.22 -43.07 35.81
C ILE A 905 -4.81 -43.66 34.53
N LEU A 906 -4.70 -44.97 34.31
CA LEU A 906 -5.11 -45.58 33.04
C LEU A 906 -6.63 -45.60 32.89
N LEU A 907 -7.35 -46.16 33.88
CA LEU A 907 -8.80 -46.33 33.77
C LEU A 907 -9.54 -44.98 33.74
N VAL A 908 -9.21 -44.03 34.61
CA VAL A 908 -9.89 -42.72 34.62
C VAL A 908 -9.58 -41.93 33.34
N ASN A 909 -8.34 -41.92 32.85
CA ASN A 909 -8.04 -41.24 31.57
C ASN A 909 -8.70 -41.93 30.37
N LEU A 910 -8.86 -43.25 30.39
CA LEU A 910 -9.63 -43.97 29.38
C LEU A 910 -11.12 -43.59 29.44
N MET A 911 -11.68 -43.48 30.64
CA MET A 911 -13.06 -43.04 30.85
C MET A 911 -13.28 -41.60 30.36
N ILE A 912 -12.34 -40.69 30.64
CA ILE A 912 -12.36 -39.32 30.11
C ILE A 912 -12.25 -39.36 28.58
N GLY A 913 -11.34 -40.16 28.02
CA GLY A 913 -11.15 -40.29 26.57
C GLY A 913 -12.40 -40.79 25.84
N LEU A 914 -13.08 -41.80 26.40
CA LEU A 914 -14.34 -42.30 25.86
C LEU A 914 -15.47 -41.29 26.01
N ALA A 915 -15.58 -40.64 27.17
CA ALA A 915 -16.57 -39.58 27.37
C ALA A 915 -16.35 -38.42 26.38
N VAL A 916 -15.10 -38.01 26.13
CA VAL A 916 -14.77 -36.98 25.12
C VAL A 916 -15.13 -37.46 23.71
N GLY A 917 -14.90 -38.74 23.40
CA GLY A 917 -15.31 -39.37 22.14
C GLY A 917 -16.83 -39.35 21.95
N ASP A 918 -17.58 -39.81 22.95
CA ASP A 918 -19.04 -39.82 22.95
C ASP A 918 -19.60 -38.39 22.84
N ILE A 919 -19.02 -37.42 23.57
CA ILE A 919 -19.41 -36.01 23.47
C ILE A 919 -19.19 -35.48 22.06
N ALA A 920 -18.05 -35.78 21.43
CA ALA A 920 -17.77 -35.34 20.07
C ALA A 920 -18.74 -35.96 19.04
N GLU A 921 -19.10 -37.24 19.19
CA GLU A 921 -20.09 -37.89 18.33
C GLU A 921 -21.49 -37.32 18.54
N VAL A 922 -21.91 -37.14 19.80
CA VAL A 922 -23.20 -36.56 20.14
C VAL A 922 -23.27 -35.12 19.66
N GLN A 923 -22.20 -34.31 19.75
CA GLN A 923 -22.19 -32.94 19.21
C GLN A 923 -22.34 -32.88 17.69
N ARG A 924 -21.74 -33.81 16.94
CA ARG A 924 -21.94 -33.91 15.48
C ARG A 924 -23.40 -34.23 15.14
N ASN A 925 -24.02 -35.13 15.89
CA ASN A 925 -25.40 -35.56 15.67
C ASN A 925 -26.44 -34.73 16.44
N ALA A 926 -26.00 -33.78 17.29
CA ALA A 926 -26.85 -33.03 18.21
C ALA A 926 -27.86 -32.16 17.47
N ALA A 927 -27.45 -31.56 16.34
CA ALA A 927 -28.36 -30.76 15.53
C ALA A 927 -29.54 -31.59 15.01
N LEU A 928 -29.31 -32.82 14.55
CA LEU A 928 -30.36 -33.74 14.11
C LEU A 928 -31.18 -34.23 15.31
N LYS A 929 -30.53 -34.73 16.36
CA LYS A 929 -31.22 -35.28 17.55
C LYS A 929 -32.11 -34.21 18.22
N ARG A 930 -31.68 -32.95 18.19
CA ARG A 930 -32.47 -31.79 18.62
C ARG A 930 -33.72 -31.56 17.75
N ILE A 931 -33.54 -31.47 16.43
CA ILE A 931 -34.67 -31.23 15.51
C ILE A 931 -35.64 -32.40 15.54
N ALA A 932 -35.13 -33.64 15.60
CA ALA A 932 -35.93 -34.85 15.74
C ALA A 932 -36.77 -34.83 17.02
N MET A 933 -36.18 -34.53 18.18
CA MET A 933 -36.90 -34.43 19.44
C MET A 933 -37.98 -33.33 19.44
N GLN A 934 -37.74 -32.22 18.74
CA GLN A 934 -38.74 -31.16 18.56
C GLN A 934 -39.89 -31.61 17.63
N ILE A 935 -39.58 -32.32 16.55
CA ILE A 935 -40.59 -32.88 15.64
C ILE A 935 -41.42 -33.96 16.35
N ASP A 936 -40.78 -34.86 17.10
CA ASP A 936 -41.45 -35.90 17.88
C ASP A 936 -42.41 -35.27 18.91
N LEU A 937 -41.96 -34.20 19.57
CA LEU A 937 -42.80 -33.43 20.49
C LEU A 937 -44.02 -32.82 19.78
N HIS A 938 -43.81 -32.15 18.64
CA HIS A 938 -44.92 -31.55 17.90
C HIS A 938 -45.89 -32.59 17.36
N THR A 939 -45.39 -33.74 16.91
CA THR A 939 -46.19 -34.88 16.46
C THR A 939 -47.05 -35.41 17.61
N ALA A 940 -46.44 -35.67 18.77
CA ALA A 940 -47.14 -36.19 19.95
C ALA A 940 -48.15 -35.19 20.55
N LEU A 941 -47.87 -33.89 20.45
CA LEU A 941 -48.81 -32.85 20.88
C LEU A 941 -49.96 -32.69 19.88
N GLU A 942 -49.67 -32.68 18.58
CA GLU A 942 -50.67 -32.52 17.53
C GLU A 942 -51.67 -33.69 17.51
N ASP A 943 -51.21 -34.91 17.78
CA ASP A 943 -52.07 -36.08 17.97
C ASP A 943 -53.07 -35.94 19.14
N LYS A 944 -52.74 -35.12 20.15
CA LYS A 944 -53.55 -34.94 21.37
C LYS A 944 -54.42 -33.68 21.35
N LEU A 945 -54.16 -32.73 20.45
CA LEU A 945 -54.85 -31.44 20.42
C LEU A 945 -56.15 -31.49 19.59
N PRO A 946 -57.21 -30.77 20.00
CA PRO A 946 -58.45 -30.72 19.23
C PRO A 946 -58.29 -30.06 17.84
N LEU A 947 -58.99 -30.60 16.84
CA LEU A 947 -58.92 -30.11 15.44
C LEU A 947 -59.39 -28.66 15.26
N TRP A 948 -60.33 -28.17 16.07
CA TRP A 948 -60.81 -26.78 16.00
C TRP A 948 -59.71 -25.78 16.40
N PHE A 949 -58.84 -26.17 17.34
CA PHE A 949 -57.72 -25.35 17.78
C PHE A 949 -56.63 -25.29 16.69
N MET A 950 -56.36 -26.42 16.04
CA MET A 950 -55.40 -26.50 14.94
C MET A 950 -55.78 -25.62 13.74
N LYS A 951 -57.06 -25.59 13.36
CA LYS A 951 -57.53 -24.71 12.26
C LYS A 951 -57.30 -23.23 12.52
N ARG A 952 -57.27 -22.79 13.77
CA ARG A 952 -57.09 -21.37 14.14
C ARG A 952 -55.63 -20.93 14.13
N VAL A 953 -54.73 -21.86 14.42
CA VAL A 953 -53.32 -21.56 14.70
C VAL A 953 -52.43 -21.87 13.50
N ASP A 954 -52.82 -22.79 12.61
CA ASP A 954 -52.03 -23.15 11.43
C ASP A 954 -52.04 -22.07 10.33
N LYS A 955 -50.90 -21.86 9.66
CA LYS A 955 -50.73 -20.87 8.57
C LYS A 955 -50.00 -21.51 7.39
N ASN A 956 -50.48 -21.25 6.18
CA ASN A 956 -49.97 -21.89 4.97
C ASN A 956 -48.67 -21.27 4.42
N SER A 957 -48.41 -19.99 4.68
CA SER A 957 -47.17 -19.31 4.30
C SER A 957 -46.75 -18.25 5.32
N ILE A 958 -45.46 -17.93 5.37
CA ILE A 958 -44.91 -16.83 6.16
C ILE A 958 -43.96 -16.00 5.28
N THR A 959 -44.21 -14.69 5.24
CA THR A 959 -43.31 -13.71 4.61
C THR A 959 -42.34 -13.15 5.65
N ILE A 960 -41.03 -13.24 5.39
CA ILE A 960 -39.99 -12.69 6.26
C ILE A 960 -39.23 -11.59 5.50
N TYR A 961 -38.96 -10.50 6.22
CA TYR A 961 -38.11 -9.41 5.80
C TYR A 961 -36.74 -9.55 6.49
N PRO A 962 -35.68 -9.99 5.78
CA PRO A 962 -34.39 -10.31 6.40
C PRO A 962 -33.72 -9.13 7.12
N ASN A 963 -34.01 -7.89 6.69
CA ASN A 963 -33.33 -6.69 7.17
C ASN A 963 -34.21 -5.76 8.04
N HIS A 964 -35.50 -6.10 8.25
CA HIS A 964 -36.35 -5.39 9.20
C HIS A 964 -36.39 -6.17 10.52
N ARG A 965 -35.84 -5.59 11.60
CA ARG A 965 -36.03 -6.10 12.96
C ARG A 965 -37.49 -5.90 13.37
N CYS A 966 -38.30 -6.96 13.35
CA CYS A 966 -39.66 -6.92 13.89
C CYS A 966 -39.62 -6.67 15.41
N SER A 967 -40.03 -5.46 15.80
CA SER A 967 -40.16 -5.00 17.19
C SER A 967 -41.39 -5.62 17.86
N ARG A 968 -41.27 -6.82 18.44
CA ARG A 968 -42.09 -7.26 19.57
C ARG A 968 -41.25 -8.12 20.51
N LYS A 969 -40.52 -7.46 21.42
CA LYS A 969 -39.93 -8.09 22.61
C LYS A 969 -41.05 -8.32 23.63
N PHE A 970 -41.45 -9.57 23.82
CA PHE A 970 -42.21 -9.97 25.01
C PHE A 970 -41.79 -11.37 25.46
N PHE A 971 -41.12 -11.43 26.61
CA PHE A 971 -40.97 -12.54 27.57
C PHE A 971 -40.52 -13.95 27.14
N TYR A 972 -40.10 -14.19 25.90
CA TYR A 972 -39.37 -15.41 25.55
C TYR A 972 -37.97 -15.05 25.03
N GLY A 973 -36.93 -15.56 25.71
CA GLY A 973 -35.53 -15.38 25.35
C GLY A 973 -35.16 -16.06 24.04
N GLU A 974 -35.45 -15.41 22.91
CA GLU A 974 -34.92 -15.75 21.58
C GLU A 974 -33.58 -15.03 21.27
N GLU A 975 -33.05 -14.24 22.21
CA GLU A 975 -31.74 -13.56 22.02
C GLU A 975 -30.55 -14.53 22.18
N GLU A 976 -30.62 -15.54 23.06
CA GLU A 976 -29.46 -16.44 23.31
C GLU A 976 -29.30 -17.59 22.29
N THR A 977 -30.39 -18.09 21.69
CA THR A 977 -30.28 -19.19 20.69
C THR A 977 -29.69 -18.72 19.36
N ASN A 978 -29.85 -17.44 19.04
CA ASN A 978 -29.19 -16.82 17.91
C ASN A 978 -27.70 -16.59 18.16
N GLU A 979 -27.24 -16.34 19.40
CA GLU A 979 -25.82 -16.07 19.68
C GLU A 979 -24.92 -17.29 19.54
N VAL A 980 -25.36 -18.48 19.99
CA VAL A 980 -24.56 -19.71 19.85
C VAL A 980 -24.47 -20.19 18.40
N TRP A 981 -25.58 -20.08 17.65
CA TRP A 981 -25.58 -20.37 16.21
C TRP A 981 -24.83 -19.31 15.41
N ASN A 982 -24.95 -18.04 15.79
CA ASN A 982 -24.14 -16.98 15.22
C ASN A 982 -22.67 -17.18 15.55
N HIS A 983 -22.24 -17.71 16.70
CA HIS A 983 -20.81 -17.91 16.96
C HIS A 983 -20.18 -19.02 16.12
N LEU A 984 -20.89 -20.11 15.84
CA LEU A 984 -20.42 -21.18 14.94
C LEU A 984 -20.50 -20.78 13.46
N GLN A 985 -21.52 -19.99 13.06
CA GLN A 985 -21.71 -19.55 11.68
C GLN A 985 -21.00 -18.22 11.36
N ALA A 986 -20.68 -17.38 12.35
CA ALA A 986 -19.91 -16.14 12.20
C ALA A 986 -18.42 -16.41 12.05
N LYS A 987 -17.88 -17.50 12.61
CA LYS A 987 -16.50 -17.90 12.31
C LYS A 987 -16.31 -18.29 10.83
N SER A 988 -17.33 -18.84 10.16
CA SER A 988 -17.27 -19.11 8.73
C SER A 988 -17.69 -17.92 7.85
N LYS A 989 -18.70 -17.13 8.26
CA LYS A 989 -19.15 -15.94 7.52
C LYS A 989 -18.21 -14.72 7.62
N ALA A 990 -17.52 -14.50 8.74
CA ALA A 990 -16.60 -13.36 8.89
C ALA A 990 -15.41 -13.46 7.92
N CYS A 991 -14.90 -14.66 7.65
CA CYS A 991 -13.89 -14.88 6.61
C CYS A 991 -14.42 -14.51 5.21
N THR A 992 -15.65 -14.89 4.87
CA THR A 992 -16.22 -14.60 3.54
C THR A 992 -16.51 -13.11 3.32
N LEU A 993 -16.86 -12.35 4.36
CA LEU A 993 -17.20 -10.94 4.24
C LEU A 993 -15.95 -10.07 4.02
N ILE A 994 -14.86 -10.38 4.75
CA ILE A 994 -13.55 -9.75 4.53
C ILE A 994 -12.98 -10.13 3.17
N GLU A 995 -13.12 -11.40 2.76
CA GLU A 995 -12.68 -11.85 1.44
C GLU A 995 -13.44 -11.14 0.30
N ASN A 996 -14.75 -10.95 0.45
CA ASN A 996 -15.56 -10.20 -0.51
C ASN A 996 -15.17 -8.72 -0.58
N GLU A 997 -14.88 -8.08 0.56
CA GLU A 997 -14.42 -6.69 0.57
C GLU A 997 -13.00 -6.56 -0.01
N LEU A 998 -12.10 -7.51 0.26
CA LEU A 998 -10.78 -7.57 -0.37
C LEU A 998 -10.89 -7.79 -1.89
N LYS A 999 -11.83 -8.62 -2.36
CA LYS A 999 -12.13 -8.78 -3.79
C LYS A 999 -12.60 -7.45 -4.40
N LYS A 1000 -13.49 -6.70 -3.74
CA LYS A 1000 -13.93 -5.36 -4.18
C LYS A 1000 -12.79 -4.34 -4.22
N GLN A 1001 -11.91 -4.33 -3.22
CA GLN A 1001 -10.73 -3.45 -3.23
C GLN A 1001 -9.76 -3.84 -4.35
N LYS A 1002 -9.55 -5.14 -4.59
CA LYS A 1002 -8.72 -5.64 -5.67
C LYS A 1002 -9.24 -5.24 -7.05
N THR A 1003 -10.56 -5.30 -7.30
CA THR A 1003 -11.13 -4.84 -8.57
C THR A 1003 -10.96 -3.33 -8.76
N ARG A 1004 -11.25 -2.53 -7.73
CA ARG A 1004 -11.02 -1.06 -7.76
C ARG A 1004 -9.56 -0.69 -8.03
N MET A 1005 -8.61 -1.36 -7.38
CA MET A 1005 -7.19 -1.11 -7.61
C MET A 1005 -6.76 -1.46 -9.04
N LYS A 1006 -7.28 -2.55 -9.61
CA LYS A 1006 -7.01 -2.92 -11.01
C LYS A 1006 -7.53 -1.86 -11.99
N GLU A 1007 -8.74 -1.35 -11.76
CA GLU A 1007 -9.31 -0.26 -12.57
C GLU A 1007 -8.46 1.01 -12.47
N MET A 1008 -8.09 1.41 -11.25
CA MET A 1008 -7.21 2.57 -11.03
C MET A 1008 -5.85 2.39 -11.70
N SER A 1009 -5.23 1.22 -11.61
CA SER A 1009 -3.95 0.92 -12.26
C SER A 1009 -4.03 1.06 -13.78
N CYS A 1010 -5.07 0.48 -14.39
CA CYS A 1010 -5.28 0.58 -15.83
C CYS A 1010 -5.50 2.03 -16.28
N LEU A 1011 -6.28 2.82 -15.53
CA LEU A 1011 -6.49 4.23 -15.81
C LEU A 1011 -5.20 5.05 -15.67
N LEU A 1012 -4.39 4.75 -14.66
CA LEU A 1012 -3.13 5.44 -14.40
C LEU A 1012 -2.06 5.12 -15.46
N GLU A 1013 -2.02 3.88 -15.96
CA GLU A 1013 -1.18 3.51 -17.12
C GLU A 1013 -1.59 4.28 -18.38
N LYS A 1014 -2.90 4.35 -18.69
CA LYS A 1014 -3.42 5.16 -19.81
C LYS A 1014 -3.03 6.64 -19.65
N GLN A 1015 -3.19 7.20 -18.45
CA GLN A 1015 -2.80 8.58 -18.15
C GLN A 1015 -1.30 8.81 -18.28
N HIS A 1016 -0.46 7.89 -17.80
CA HIS A 1016 0.99 7.99 -17.91
C HIS A 1016 1.47 8.04 -19.36
N CYS A 1017 0.89 7.19 -20.22
CA CYS A 1017 1.15 7.21 -21.65
C CYS A 1017 0.75 8.56 -22.29
N LEU A 1018 -0.38 9.14 -21.88
CA LEU A 1018 -0.81 10.47 -22.34
C LEU A 1018 0.12 11.59 -21.84
N VAL A 1019 0.55 11.55 -20.58
CA VAL A 1019 1.47 12.54 -20.01
C VAL A 1019 2.82 12.49 -20.73
N LYS A 1020 3.36 11.30 -21.02
CA LYS A 1020 4.56 11.17 -21.87
C LYS A 1020 4.39 11.84 -23.23
N LEU A 1021 3.23 11.66 -23.85
CA LEU A 1021 2.90 12.31 -25.14
C LEU A 1021 2.79 13.83 -25.01
N ILE A 1022 2.24 14.33 -23.89
CA ILE A 1022 2.16 15.78 -23.60
C ILE A 1022 3.54 16.38 -23.41
N ILE A 1023 4.40 15.75 -22.59
CA ILE A 1023 5.78 16.21 -22.36
C ILE A 1023 6.55 16.26 -23.70
N GLN A 1024 6.39 15.24 -24.54
CA GLN A 1024 6.98 15.24 -25.89
C GLN A 1024 6.48 16.38 -26.80
N LYS A 1025 5.34 17.00 -26.48
CA LYS A 1025 4.73 18.10 -27.25
C LYS A 1025 4.82 19.46 -26.58
N MET A 1026 5.25 19.53 -25.32
CA MET A 1026 5.34 20.78 -24.60
C MET A 1026 6.46 21.61 -25.24
N GLU A 1027 6.11 22.75 -25.85
CA GLU A 1027 7.08 23.71 -26.38
C GLU A 1027 7.75 24.43 -25.21
N ILE A 1028 8.82 23.83 -24.69
CA ILE A 1028 9.66 24.45 -23.66
C ILE A 1028 10.59 25.43 -24.36
N ALA A 1029 10.06 26.59 -24.76
CA ALA A 1029 10.85 27.63 -25.40
C ALA A 1029 11.66 28.47 -24.41
N SER A 1030 11.27 28.52 -23.13
CA SER A 1030 11.90 29.39 -22.12
C SER A 1030 12.95 28.69 -21.25
N GLU A 1031 12.87 27.36 -21.05
CA GLU A 1031 13.85 26.64 -20.22
C GLU A 1031 15.02 26.09 -21.04
N ALA A 1032 14.87 25.90 -22.37
CA ALA A 1032 15.94 25.42 -23.23
C ALA A 1032 17.06 26.46 -23.45
N ASP A 1033 16.75 27.74 -23.29
CA ASP A 1033 17.70 28.86 -23.39
C ASP A 1033 18.23 29.31 -22.01
N GLU A 1034 17.72 28.73 -20.90
CA GLU A 1034 18.32 28.88 -19.58
C GLU A 1034 19.54 27.95 -19.49
N TYR A 1035 20.65 28.48 -19.98
CA TYR A 1035 21.98 27.91 -19.90
C TYR A 1035 22.35 27.59 -18.43
N ASP A 1036 22.19 26.34 -18.00
CA ASP A 1036 22.63 25.83 -16.68
C ASP A 1036 24.17 25.65 -16.58
N GLY A 1037 24.92 26.31 -17.46
CA GLY A 1037 26.37 26.47 -17.32
C GLY A 1037 26.72 27.61 -16.37
N PRO A 1038 27.90 27.60 -15.72
CA PRO A 1038 28.35 28.77 -14.96
C PRO A 1038 28.32 29.99 -15.88
N VAL A 1039 27.66 31.05 -15.42
CA VAL A 1039 27.62 32.36 -16.08
C VAL A 1039 29.01 32.69 -16.62
N ASN A 1040 29.10 32.98 -17.91
CA ASN A 1040 30.30 33.50 -18.54
C ASN A 1040 30.77 34.76 -17.78
N VAL A 1041 31.66 34.58 -16.80
CA VAL A 1041 32.42 35.70 -16.22
C VAL A 1041 33.58 35.99 -17.17
N ARG A 1042 33.26 36.54 -18.34
CA ARG A 1042 34.22 37.36 -19.09
C ARG A 1042 34.10 38.77 -18.54
N GLY A 1043 35.17 39.20 -17.87
CA GLY A 1043 35.53 40.55 -17.47
C GLY A 1043 34.43 41.61 -17.48
N SER A 1044 33.91 41.93 -16.30
CA SER A 1044 33.51 43.31 -16.02
C SER A 1044 34.30 43.81 -14.83
N MET A 1045 35.20 44.73 -15.15
CA MET A 1045 35.77 45.75 -14.28
C MET A 1045 34.66 46.31 -13.38
N TRP A 1046 34.85 46.26 -12.06
CA TRP A 1046 33.92 46.90 -11.11
C TRP A 1046 33.68 48.36 -11.50
N PRO A 1047 32.42 48.79 -11.75
CA PRO A 1047 32.10 50.20 -11.77
C PRO A 1047 32.05 50.71 -10.33
N ALA A 1048 32.65 51.86 -10.11
CA ALA A 1048 32.54 52.63 -8.88
C ALA A 1048 31.07 52.89 -8.50
N LEU A 1049 30.82 52.97 -7.19
CA LEU A 1049 29.56 53.40 -6.57
C LEU A 1049 28.99 54.66 -7.25
N GLY A 1050 27.74 54.58 -7.71
CA GLY A 1050 26.99 55.77 -8.12
C GLY A 1050 25.61 55.47 -8.70
N GLN A 1051 24.58 55.64 -7.85
CA GLN A 1051 23.15 55.83 -8.16
C GLN A 1051 22.28 54.61 -8.48
N ALA A 1052 21.24 54.49 -7.66
CA ALA A 1052 20.16 53.53 -7.73
C ALA A 1052 19.17 53.81 -8.89
N LYS A 1053 18.71 52.73 -9.53
CA LYS A 1053 17.33 52.55 -10.04
C LYS A 1053 16.98 51.06 -10.01
N PRO A 1054 15.72 50.68 -9.72
CA PRO A 1054 15.39 49.30 -9.32
C PRO A 1054 15.21 48.40 -10.55
N SER A 1055 16.02 47.35 -10.65
CA SER A 1055 15.76 46.22 -11.54
C SER A 1055 14.78 45.26 -10.88
N ARG A 1056 13.70 44.94 -11.58
CA ARG A 1056 12.65 43.99 -11.19
C ARG A 1056 13.24 42.65 -10.76
N GLU A 1057 12.84 42.18 -9.59
CA GLU A 1057 13.12 40.86 -9.07
C GLU A 1057 12.59 39.77 -10.01
N THR A 1058 13.47 39.05 -10.69
CA THR A 1058 13.18 37.71 -11.21
C THR A 1058 13.52 36.70 -10.12
N THR A 1059 12.60 36.53 -9.17
CA THR A 1059 12.64 35.39 -8.24
C THR A 1059 12.18 34.14 -8.97
N SER A 1060 13.03 33.11 -9.01
CA SER A 1060 12.68 31.81 -9.58
C SER A 1060 11.53 31.18 -8.80
N ARG A 1061 10.44 30.86 -9.50
CA ARG A 1061 9.17 30.36 -8.91
C ARG A 1061 9.25 28.98 -8.24
N TRP A 1062 10.40 28.31 -8.28
CA TRP A 1062 10.56 26.92 -7.83
C TRP A 1062 11.24 26.75 -6.46
N VAL A 1063 11.83 27.81 -5.90
CA VAL A 1063 12.45 27.78 -4.56
C VAL A 1063 11.45 27.42 -3.44
N PRO A 1064 10.17 27.87 -3.48
CA PRO A 1064 9.18 27.45 -2.48
C PRO A 1064 8.80 25.97 -2.58
N LEU A 1065 8.78 25.40 -3.79
CA LEU A 1065 8.39 24.01 -4.01
C LEU A 1065 9.49 23.03 -3.58
N MET A 1066 10.76 23.36 -3.86
CA MET A 1066 11.91 22.57 -3.37
C MET A 1066 12.00 22.57 -1.85
N LYS A 1067 11.74 23.72 -1.19
CA LYS A 1067 11.62 23.80 0.27
C LYS A 1067 10.44 22.99 0.81
N ALA A 1068 9.31 22.91 0.09
CA ALA A 1068 8.16 22.10 0.49
C ALA A 1068 8.41 20.59 0.33
N ILE A 1069 9.22 20.17 -0.64
CA ILE A 1069 9.61 18.77 -0.86
C ILE A 1069 10.64 18.33 0.19
N GLU A 1070 11.59 19.18 0.55
CA GLU A 1070 12.56 18.90 1.63
C GLU A 1070 11.90 18.84 3.01
N ALA A 1071 10.87 19.68 3.26
CA ALA A 1071 10.11 19.65 4.50
C ALA A 1071 9.23 18.40 4.67
N ARG A 1072 8.99 17.62 3.60
CA ARG A 1072 8.21 16.37 3.63
C ARG A 1072 9.08 15.11 3.78
N ARG A 1073 10.40 15.25 3.72
CA ARG A 1073 11.39 14.17 3.87
C ARG A 1073 12.09 14.14 5.23
N LYS A 1074 11.76 15.06 6.12
CA LYS A 1074 11.96 14.94 7.58
C LYS A 1074 10.62 14.58 8.21
#